data_AF-A0A534PJA4-F1
#
_entry.id   AF-A0A534PJA4-F1
#
_cell.length_a   1.000
_cell.length_b   1.000
_cell.length_c   1.000
_cell.angle_alpha   90.00
_cell.angle_beta   90.00
_cell.angle_gamma   90.00
#
_symmetry.space_group_name_H-M   'P 1'
#
loop_
_entity.id
_entity.type
_entity.pdbx_description
1 polymer ?
#
loop_
_entity_poly.entity_id
_entity_poly.type
_entity_poly.pdbx_seq_one_letter_code
_entity_poly.pdbx_strand_id
1 'polypeptide(L)'
;MIGRVGRLFSAAAAAVAALAAACGGASGNHVRAVGGDLIVQPPAVDFGDVALGMEANTSLLVRNDGIAPLDVETIGSLNSNAFVAKGLPVRLAPGQSSPVEIRYQPPALGTHTHTISLVTDAPGAKGAAVDLRGHAVKGLVQLSGDVIDFGDVVAHETASQSIALSNNDGSAKTQVVITAPQGKDASAFRCQSQGPLPMDPAAQLAVQVDFTPPGLGDFTAVFHITPCPTCGPRDVSLVGRGVDSLLSVDPASMNFGEVLLGSEAAKPFSVTNTSHSKVTLQSLALTGGPDMTVALDNAPLPYTLAPGQTVTGSARFKPRSLGSQSLQATLPASDGGPGLLALTGLGMGPVLQLQPKTLYVGATAVETTRSSTVVVTNVGLDPHQTAPLSLNGISIVSNDPAWAVTPPFAWVGEPGSSTQIQISFSPTQAGWSQATLVLLSNDGLNPRVEVPLTALGRVLKPCTVSVLPSNPVDFGATPLFHPSTQGFELVNAIADDCIIGDPVLSGGPAFRWPGGLTPSGRTLPPGGRMSVRVEFFPEAARTYTGGVQFYLSNKFTPLLTVGLQAEGDGGCFFLTPGAVDFGGSAQGCTSPDQVAYAVNHCAGPVTVTEVHTSGPPFSLAPNAPAVPFTVQPNGNVPIPVSYRPPSIGDDVGSLSAIASTRATPYQVGLTGGVLPASAMHDQWDQSTPKVDLLMVIDNSGSMASVQHALQANLDHLWNRIAIANADFHIAITTSGTYAYTQGWTQCPGGASGGEAGRFFPVDNSRPRLLTPETANVKDALFANTNVGLCHWDERFLQPAVAALTDPLISSTKAPGTPYASDGNAGFLRDDARLAILVVTDTDDDVKLPYPPPVSSYVNQLIAVKHGAKDLISFAALVPLQPCSAAESYPTPRFTEAAQLLGGHLYDSCNLNDFGNMLENALGSLLLPLTSFPLSTQPRDPNAIQVTVNGSAFSGSTYDPSSNRIVFPTSAVPPPGSHITADYQAACR
;
A
#
# COMPACT_ATOMS: atom_id res chain seq x y z
N MET A 1 -57.28 12.35 -25.26
CA MET A 1 -58.60 11.77 -25.58
C MET A 1 -59.60 12.23 -24.51
N ILE A 2 -60.64 12.95 -24.94
CA ILE A 2 -62.06 12.93 -24.48
C ILE A 2 -62.28 12.83 -22.96
N GLY A 3 -62.65 13.90 -22.26
CA GLY A 3 -64.03 14.39 -22.04
C GLY A 3 -64.25 14.49 -20.51
N ARG A 4 -65.08 15.31 -19.86
CA ARG A 4 -66.20 16.21 -20.21
C ARG A 4 -66.47 17.12 -18.97
N VAL A 5 -66.82 18.39 -19.22
CA VAL A 5 -67.98 19.18 -18.68
C VAL A 5 -68.12 19.38 -17.15
N GLY A 6 -68.29 20.59 -16.59
CA GLY A 6 -68.52 21.88 -17.23
C GLY A 6 -68.76 23.11 -16.33
N ARG A 7 -68.95 24.23 -17.05
CA ARG A 7 -69.75 25.47 -16.82
C ARG A 7 -69.25 26.48 -15.75
N LEU A 8 -68.74 27.67 -16.11
CA LEU A 8 -69.40 28.92 -16.64
C LEU A 8 -70.04 29.74 -15.49
N PHE A 9 -69.86 31.06 -15.25
CA PHE A 9 -69.71 32.32 -16.03
C PHE A 9 -68.86 33.31 -15.19
N SER A 10 -68.01 34.24 -15.69
CA SER A 10 -68.19 35.43 -16.56
C SER A 10 -69.04 36.58 -15.99
N ALA A 11 -68.34 37.70 -15.72
CA ALA A 11 -68.71 39.12 -15.86
C ALA A 11 -69.81 39.73 -14.97
N ALA A 12 -69.54 40.91 -14.40
CA ALA A 12 -70.06 42.18 -14.94
C ALA A 12 -69.62 43.41 -14.11
N ALA A 13 -69.39 44.49 -14.84
CA ALA A 13 -69.32 45.87 -14.35
C ALA A 13 -70.71 46.43 -14.01
N ALA A 14 -70.76 47.47 -13.18
CA ALA A 14 -71.49 48.72 -13.45
C ALA A 14 -71.51 49.66 -12.23
N ALA A 15 -71.32 50.95 -12.51
CA ALA A 15 -71.64 52.08 -11.64
C ALA A 15 -73.17 52.26 -11.48
N VAL A 16 -73.60 53.12 -10.54
CA VAL A 16 -74.52 54.26 -10.75
C VAL A 16 -74.93 54.88 -9.41
N ALA A 17 -74.94 56.21 -9.37
CA ALA A 17 -75.58 57.07 -8.37
C ALA A 17 -77.03 57.38 -8.78
N ALA A 18 -77.97 57.50 -7.83
CA ALA A 18 -79.23 58.30 -7.87
C ALA A 18 -80.25 57.71 -6.85
N LEU A 19 -80.64 58.42 -5.80
CA LEU A 19 -81.73 59.42 -5.64
C LEU A 19 -83.05 58.84 -5.09
N ALA A 20 -83.44 59.40 -3.94
CA ALA A 20 -84.76 59.90 -3.53
C ALA A 20 -86.05 59.03 -3.55
N ALA A 21 -86.69 59.08 -2.37
CA ALA A 21 -88.12 59.27 -2.08
C ALA A 21 -89.10 58.10 -2.23
N ALA A 22 -89.66 57.68 -1.07
CA ALA A 22 -91.11 57.65 -0.90
C ALA A 22 -91.48 57.89 0.57
N CYS A 23 -92.25 58.96 0.78
CA CYS A 23 -92.83 59.39 2.04
C CYS A 23 -94.02 58.51 2.47
N GLY A 24 -94.24 58.51 3.79
CA GLY A 24 -95.49 58.21 4.48
C GLY A 24 -95.17 58.28 5.97
N GLY A 25 -95.26 59.40 6.68
CA GLY A 25 -96.37 60.33 6.70
C GLY A 25 -96.91 60.31 8.13
N ALA A 26 -96.30 61.12 9.01
CA ALA A 26 -96.96 61.63 10.21
C ALA A 26 -96.19 62.86 10.67
N SER A 27 -96.76 64.02 10.34
CA SER A 27 -96.49 65.29 10.99
C SER A 27 -96.68 65.14 12.50
N GLY A 28 -95.59 64.94 13.23
CA GLY A 28 -95.49 65.27 14.63
C GLY A 28 -94.66 66.53 14.74
N ASN A 29 -95.24 67.64 15.23
CA ASN A 29 -94.47 68.74 15.78
C ASN A 29 -93.47 68.15 16.80
N HIS A 30 -92.20 67.96 16.43
CA HIS A 30 -91.16 67.77 17.43
C HIS A 30 -90.94 69.14 18.04
N VAL A 31 -91.73 69.41 19.09
CA VAL A 31 -91.39 70.40 20.09
C VAL A 31 -89.99 70.02 20.57
N ARG A 32 -88.94 70.68 20.05
CA ARG A 32 -87.62 70.60 20.65
C ARG A 32 -87.80 71.04 22.11
N ALA A 33 -87.34 70.23 23.05
CA ALA A 33 -87.43 70.58 24.45
C ALA A 33 -86.78 71.96 24.65
N VAL A 34 -87.43 72.84 25.41
CA VAL A 34 -86.95 74.22 25.64
C VAL A 34 -85.67 74.21 26.53
N GLY A 35 -85.20 73.04 26.98
CA GLY A 35 -83.93 72.80 27.68
C GLY A 35 -82.97 71.88 26.90
N GLY A 36 -81.87 71.47 27.55
CA GLY A 36 -80.96 70.46 26.99
C GLY A 36 -81.59 69.07 26.90
N ASP A 37 -81.18 68.27 25.90
CA ASP A 37 -81.70 66.91 25.64
C ASP A 37 -80.55 65.94 25.34
N LEU A 38 -80.27 65.00 26.25
CA LEU A 38 -79.14 64.08 26.15
C LEU A 38 -79.50 62.80 25.38
N ILE A 39 -78.82 62.56 24.26
CA ILE A 39 -78.87 61.28 23.54
C ILE A 39 -77.58 60.52 23.76
N VAL A 40 -77.70 59.22 24.07
CA VAL A 40 -76.59 58.28 24.17
C VAL A 40 -76.71 57.20 23.10
N GLN A 41 -75.63 56.98 22.34
CA GLN A 41 -75.62 55.96 21.29
C GLN A 41 -74.32 55.15 21.34
N PRO A 42 -74.38 53.81 21.45
CA PRO A 42 -75.57 52.99 21.70
C PRO A 42 -76.08 53.09 23.16
N PRO A 43 -77.36 52.75 23.44
CA PRO A 43 -77.90 52.75 24.79
C PRO A 43 -77.44 51.55 25.66
N ALA A 44 -76.77 50.57 25.05
CA ALA A 44 -76.13 49.47 25.74
C ALA A 44 -74.85 49.07 25.00
N VAL A 45 -73.85 48.62 25.75
CA VAL A 45 -72.55 48.19 25.25
C VAL A 45 -72.28 46.78 25.75
N ASP A 46 -72.10 45.83 24.83
CA ASP A 46 -71.67 44.47 25.12
C ASP A 46 -70.24 44.28 24.60
N PHE A 47 -69.31 43.98 25.50
CA PHE A 47 -67.91 43.69 25.19
C PHE A 47 -67.69 42.26 24.67
N GLY A 48 -68.72 41.43 24.67
CA GLY A 48 -68.63 40.02 24.32
C GLY A 48 -67.70 39.26 25.28
N ASP A 49 -67.03 38.25 24.74
CA ASP A 49 -66.09 37.44 25.50
C ASP A 49 -64.70 38.08 25.53
N VAL A 50 -64.17 38.32 26.73
CA VAL A 50 -62.82 38.85 26.96
C VAL A 50 -62.05 37.88 27.86
N ALA A 51 -60.84 37.50 27.45
CA ALA A 51 -60.02 36.60 28.25
C ALA A 51 -59.59 37.24 29.57
N LEU A 52 -59.62 36.50 30.67
CA LEU A 52 -59.22 36.99 31.99
C LEU A 52 -57.74 37.42 31.99
N GLY A 53 -57.48 38.66 32.41
CA GLY A 53 -56.15 39.30 32.33
C GLY A 53 -55.94 40.16 31.08
N MET A 54 -56.87 40.11 30.11
CA MET A 54 -56.95 41.04 28.98
C MET A 54 -57.96 42.15 29.27
N GLU A 55 -57.92 43.21 28.47
CA GLU A 55 -58.90 44.30 28.50
C GLU A 55 -59.48 44.55 27.11
N ALA A 56 -60.70 45.09 27.06
CA ALA A 56 -61.36 45.52 25.84
C ALA A 56 -61.82 46.97 26.00
N ASN A 57 -61.65 47.78 24.95
CA ASN A 57 -62.05 49.18 24.93
C ASN A 57 -63.10 49.40 23.84
N THR A 58 -64.07 50.25 24.13
CA THR A 58 -65.08 50.71 23.16
C THR A 58 -65.50 52.13 23.53
N SER A 59 -66.27 52.79 22.68
CA SER A 59 -66.77 54.13 22.95
C SER A 59 -68.27 54.23 22.72
N LEU A 60 -68.91 55.05 23.54
CA LEU A 60 -70.29 55.52 23.33
C LEU A 60 -70.26 57.02 23.03
N LEU A 61 -71.28 57.49 22.31
CA LEU A 61 -71.38 58.88 21.91
C LEU A 61 -72.48 59.56 22.72
N VAL A 62 -72.12 60.64 23.42
CA VAL A 62 -73.09 61.53 24.09
C VAL A 62 -73.33 62.75 23.21
N ARG A 63 -74.59 63.08 22.92
CA ARG A 63 -74.97 64.20 22.04
C ARG A 63 -76.08 65.04 22.69
N ASN A 64 -76.00 66.37 22.54
CA ASN A 64 -77.06 67.28 22.96
C ASN A 64 -77.96 67.63 21.77
N ASP A 65 -79.20 67.13 21.73
CA ASP A 65 -80.19 67.44 20.68
C ASP A 65 -81.13 68.60 21.05
N GLY A 66 -80.97 69.14 22.25
CA GLY A 66 -81.70 70.32 22.75
C GLY A 66 -81.24 71.61 22.08
N ILE A 67 -81.82 72.73 22.50
CA ILE A 67 -81.48 74.08 21.98
C ILE A 67 -80.66 74.93 22.97
N ALA A 68 -80.42 74.41 24.18
CA ALA A 68 -79.57 75.04 25.20
C ALA A 68 -78.30 74.20 25.44
N PRO A 69 -77.16 74.80 25.85
CA PRO A 69 -75.98 74.05 26.29
C PRO A 69 -76.33 73.07 27.41
N LEU A 70 -75.69 71.90 27.41
CA LEU A 70 -75.91 70.81 28.35
C LEU A 70 -74.58 70.43 29.00
N ASP A 71 -74.51 70.47 30.31
CA ASP A 71 -73.37 69.98 31.09
C ASP A 71 -73.66 68.53 31.53
N VAL A 72 -72.81 67.59 31.10
CA VAL A 72 -72.88 66.18 31.50
C VAL A 72 -71.83 65.97 32.59
N GLU A 73 -72.27 66.12 33.84
CA GLU A 73 -71.37 66.52 34.93
C GLU A 73 -70.72 65.37 35.70
N THR A 74 -71.23 64.14 35.64
CA THR A 74 -70.51 62.93 36.12
C THR A 74 -71.30 61.66 35.79
N ILE A 75 -70.60 60.52 35.84
CA ILE A 75 -71.22 59.20 35.94
C ILE A 75 -71.57 58.95 37.40
N GLY A 76 -72.86 58.78 37.71
CA GLY A 76 -73.27 58.36 39.05
C GLY A 76 -72.69 57.00 39.39
N SER A 77 -71.72 56.95 40.30
CA SER A 77 -71.13 55.74 40.92
C SER A 77 -70.77 54.60 39.94
N LEU A 78 -69.70 54.77 39.16
CA LEU A 78 -68.93 53.65 38.60
C LEU A 78 -68.14 52.95 39.72
N ASN A 79 -68.82 52.25 40.61
CA ASN A 79 -68.19 51.38 41.61
C ASN A 79 -68.30 49.92 41.15
N SER A 80 -67.87 49.65 39.91
CA SER A 80 -67.56 48.30 39.45
C SER A 80 -66.06 48.21 39.20
N ASN A 81 -65.41 47.21 39.78
CA ASN A 81 -64.01 46.89 39.50
C ASN A 81 -63.78 46.34 38.08
N ALA A 82 -64.84 46.12 37.29
CA ALA A 82 -64.77 45.56 35.95
C ALA A 82 -64.82 46.61 34.81
N PHE A 83 -65.44 47.78 35.03
CA PHE A 83 -65.65 48.80 34.00
C PHE A 83 -65.06 50.16 34.40
N VAL A 84 -64.35 50.81 33.48
CA VAL A 84 -63.80 52.15 33.66
C VAL A 84 -64.24 53.04 32.51
N ALA A 85 -64.81 54.21 32.80
CA ALA A 85 -65.20 55.19 31.78
C ALA A 85 -64.30 56.43 31.84
N LYS A 86 -63.98 57.01 30.68
CA LYS A 86 -63.20 58.25 30.53
C LYS A 86 -63.87 59.19 29.53
N GLY A 87 -63.71 60.50 29.72
CA GLY A 87 -64.26 61.53 28.82
C GLY A 87 -65.39 62.40 29.40
N LEU A 88 -65.60 62.37 30.73
CA LEU A 88 -66.54 63.22 31.46
C LEU A 88 -65.84 63.90 32.65
N PRO A 89 -66.29 65.09 33.13
CA PRO A 89 -67.45 65.85 32.65
C PRO A 89 -67.23 66.47 31.25
N VAL A 90 -68.30 66.69 30.49
CA VAL A 90 -68.25 67.40 29.20
C VAL A 90 -69.39 68.40 29.07
N ARG A 91 -69.10 69.57 28.48
CA ARG A 91 -70.10 70.57 28.10
C ARG A 91 -70.41 70.45 26.61
N LEU A 92 -71.68 70.23 26.26
CA LEU A 92 -72.13 70.03 24.90
C LEU A 92 -73.00 71.20 24.44
N ALA A 93 -72.55 71.93 23.42
CA ALA A 93 -73.40 72.89 22.71
C ALA A 93 -74.54 72.17 21.95
N PRO A 94 -75.62 72.88 21.57
CA PRO A 94 -76.68 72.31 20.73
C PRO A 94 -76.13 71.63 19.47
N GLY A 95 -76.44 70.35 19.26
CA GLY A 95 -75.97 69.52 18.16
C GLY A 95 -74.57 68.92 18.32
N GLN A 96 -73.82 69.29 19.36
CA GLN A 96 -72.47 68.78 19.61
C GLN A 96 -72.53 67.36 20.20
N SER A 97 -71.56 66.53 19.83
CA SER A 97 -71.33 65.22 20.42
C SER A 97 -69.91 65.04 20.94
N SER A 98 -69.74 64.17 21.93
CA SER A 98 -68.44 63.76 22.47
C SER A 98 -68.40 62.24 22.69
N PRO A 99 -67.28 61.58 22.39
CA PRO A 99 -67.10 60.17 22.76
C PRO A 99 -66.80 60.04 24.27
N VAL A 100 -67.34 59.00 24.88
CA VAL A 100 -66.97 58.49 26.20
C VAL A 100 -66.39 57.10 25.99
N GLU A 101 -65.12 56.92 26.35
CA GLU A 101 -64.43 55.64 26.24
C GLU A 101 -64.79 54.76 27.44
N ILE A 102 -65.24 53.55 27.18
CA ILE A 102 -65.51 52.52 28.19
C ILE A 102 -64.51 51.40 28.01
N ARG A 103 -63.76 51.11 29.07
CA ARG A 103 -62.87 49.97 29.19
C ARG A 103 -63.51 48.89 30.05
N TYR A 104 -63.48 47.65 29.58
CA TYR A 104 -63.80 46.45 30.34
C TYR A 104 -62.53 45.68 30.66
N GLN A 105 -62.27 45.50 31.96
CA GLN A 105 -61.16 44.72 32.51
C GLN A 105 -61.71 43.79 33.60
N PRO A 106 -62.04 42.53 33.27
CA PRO A 106 -62.71 41.65 34.22
C PRO A 106 -61.84 41.24 35.42
N PRO A 107 -62.35 41.29 36.65
CA PRO A 107 -61.63 40.86 37.85
C PRO A 107 -61.68 39.34 38.08
N ALA A 108 -62.66 38.64 37.49
CA ALA A 108 -62.87 37.20 37.62
C ALA A 108 -63.67 36.65 36.42
N LEU A 109 -63.69 35.34 36.22
CA LEU A 109 -64.48 34.66 35.18
C LEU A 109 -66.00 34.88 35.37
N GLY A 110 -66.77 34.85 34.27
CA GLY A 110 -68.23 35.00 34.27
C GLY A 110 -68.73 36.35 33.75
N THR A 111 -70.05 36.55 33.75
CA THR A 111 -70.67 37.77 33.20
C THR A 111 -70.63 38.90 34.23
N HIS A 112 -70.13 40.06 33.81
CA HIS A 112 -70.16 41.30 34.57
C HIS A 112 -71.11 42.27 33.88
N THR A 113 -72.05 42.81 34.64
CA THR A 113 -73.00 43.82 34.16
C THR A 113 -72.98 45.05 35.06
N HIS A 114 -73.10 46.23 34.48
CA HIS A 114 -73.18 47.48 35.23
C HIS A 114 -73.99 48.51 34.46
N THR A 115 -74.78 49.35 35.14
CA THR A 115 -75.55 50.42 34.49
C THR A 115 -74.95 51.77 34.87
N ILE A 116 -74.43 52.49 33.88
CA ILE A 116 -73.95 53.87 34.05
C ILE A 116 -75.16 54.82 33.96
N SER A 117 -75.35 55.66 34.97
CA SER A 117 -76.31 56.77 34.91
C SER A 117 -75.59 58.09 34.63
N LEU A 118 -75.90 58.72 33.50
CA LEU A 118 -75.36 60.03 33.15
C LEU A 118 -76.23 61.14 33.75
N VAL A 119 -75.61 62.01 34.55
CA VAL A 119 -76.28 63.15 35.19
C VAL A 119 -76.08 64.41 34.36
N THR A 120 -77.15 65.18 34.16
CA THR A 120 -77.12 66.44 33.41
C THR A 120 -77.80 67.58 34.15
N ASP A 121 -77.43 68.82 33.84
CA ASP A 121 -77.99 70.05 34.42
C ASP A 121 -79.40 70.45 33.90
N ALA A 122 -79.94 69.75 32.90
CA ALA A 122 -81.24 70.03 32.31
C ALA A 122 -82.44 69.60 33.20
N PRO A 123 -83.34 70.52 33.64
CA PRO A 123 -84.43 70.24 34.59
C PRO A 123 -85.53 69.24 34.14
N GLY A 124 -85.48 68.78 32.88
CA GLY A 124 -86.45 67.85 32.29
C GLY A 124 -85.84 66.61 31.63
N ALA A 125 -84.51 66.50 31.55
CA ALA A 125 -83.85 65.31 31.04
C ALA A 125 -83.74 64.28 32.19
N LYS A 126 -84.55 63.22 32.16
CA LYS A 126 -84.26 62.05 33.00
C LYS A 126 -82.93 61.50 32.47
N GLY A 127 -81.89 61.49 33.30
CA GLY A 127 -80.55 61.05 32.91
C GLY A 127 -80.56 59.76 32.08
N ALA A 128 -79.68 59.67 31.09
CA ALA A 128 -79.60 58.50 30.23
C ALA A 128 -78.84 57.36 30.95
N ALA A 129 -79.48 56.20 31.05
CA ALA A 129 -78.87 54.97 31.56
C ALA A 129 -78.22 54.20 30.41
N VAL A 130 -76.99 53.71 30.63
CA VAL A 130 -76.26 52.86 29.68
C VAL A 130 -75.93 51.54 30.35
N ASP A 131 -76.46 50.44 29.80
CA ASP A 131 -76.14 49.10 30.27
C ASP A 131 -74.82 48.62 29.67
N LEU A 132 -73.88 48.26 30.53
CA LEU A 132 -72.62 47.62 30.19
C LEU A 132 -72.71 46.13 30.50
N ARG A 133 -72.28 45.30 29.57
CA ARG A 133 -72.11 43.86 29.74
C ARG A 133 -70.77 43.42 29.19
N GLY A 134 -70.09 42.53 29.90
CA GLY A 134 -68.95 41.79 29.37
C GLY A 134 -68.93 40.39 29.98
N HIS A 135 -68.38 39.41 29.27
CA HIS A 135 -68.26 38.05 29.77
C HIS A 135 -66.79 37.63 29.79
N ALA A 136 -66.29 37.31 30.98
CA ALA A 136 -64.91 36.93 31.18
C ALA A 136 -64.73 35.43 30.98
N VAL A 137 -63.94 35.04 29.97
CA VAL A 137 -63.60 33.65 29.68
C VAL A 137 -62.13 33.37 30.00
N LYS A 138 -61.72 32.11 30.02
CA LYS A 138 -60.34 31.72 30.33
C LYS A 138 -59.35 32.05 29.20
N GLY A 139 -59.77 31.83 27.95
CA GLY A 139 -58.93 32.02 26.75
C GLY A 139 -57.66 31.16 26.79
N LEU A 140 -57.80 29.85 26.90
CA LEU A 140 -56.70 28.91 27.13
C LEU A 140 -56.28 28.23 25.81
N VAL A 141 -55.04 28.47 25.40
CA VAL A 141 -54.48 27.83 24.22
C VAL A 141 -54.14 26.36 24.49
N GLN A 142 -54.58 25.48 23.58
CA GLN A 142 -54.27 24.05 23.58
C GLN A 142 -52.97 23.79 22.82
N LEU A 143 -52.13 22.92 23.37
CA LEU A 143 -50.89 22.43 22.74
C LEU A 143 -51.15 21.06 22.13
N SER A 144 -50.53 20.77 20.99
CA SER A 144 -50.61 19.45 20.33
C SER A 144 -49.79 18.35 21.03
N GLY A 145 -48.86 18.70 21.93
CA GLY A 145 -48.05 17.75 22.69
C GLY A 145 -47.23 18.44 23.79
N ASP A 146 -46.37 17.68 24.44
CA ASP A 146 -45.44 18.13 25.49
C ASP A 146 -43.99 17.66 25.23
N VAL A 147 -43.73 17.02 24.09
CA VAL A 147 -42.41 16.58 23.63
C VAL A 147 -42.23 16.91 22.15
N ILE A 148 -41.04 17.41 21.80
CA ILE A 148 -40.54 17.49 20.43
C ILE A 148 -39.31 16.58 20.35
N ASP A 149 -39.44 15.49 19.60
CA ASP A 149 -38.35 14.52 19.36
C ASP A 149 -37.79 14.68 17.95
N PHE A 150 -36.51 15.06 17.89
CA PHE A 150 -35.78 15.26 16.65
C PHE A 150 -35.16 13.97 16.10
N GLY A 151 -35.12 12.88 16.87
CA GLY A 151 -34.47 11.63 16.50
C GLY A 151 -32.96 11.79 16.32
N ASP A 152 -32.37 10.94 15.46
CA ASP A 152 -30.98 11.03 15.05
C ASP A 152 -30.78 12.18 14.03
N VAL A 153 -29.84 13.07 14.33
CA VAL A 153 -29.43 14.19 13.48
C VAL A 153 -27.91 14.21 13.41
N VAL A 154 -27.36 14.44 12.21
CA VAL A 154 -25.91 14.45 12.03
C VAL A 154 -25.28 15.65 12.75
N ALA A 155 -24.15 15.41 13.42
CA ALA A 155 -23.44 16.47 14.12
C ALA A 155 -23.20 17.69 13.21
N HIS A 156 -23.54 18.88 13.72
CA HIS A 156 -23.50 20.19 13.04
C HIS A 156 -24.55 20.43 11.95
N GLU A 157 -25.36 19.44 11.60
CA GLU A 157 -26.53 19.62 10.72
C GLU A 157 -27.76 20.04 11.53
N THR A 158 -28.77 20.61 10.85
CA THR A 158 -29.98 21.14 11.51
C THR A 158 -31.23 20.39 11.10
N ALA A 159 -32.01 19.94 12.09
CA ALA A 159 -33.36 19.41 11.89
C ALA A 159 -34.40 20.34 12.51
N SER A 160 -35.56 20.50 11.86
CA SER A 160 -36.64 21.36 12.33
C SER A 160 -37.88 20.53 12.64
N GLN A 161 -38.50 20.80 13.79
CA GLN A 161 -39.78 20.22 14.20
C GLN A 161 -40.68 21.33 14.74
N SER A 162 -41.98 21.06 14.85
CA SER A 162 -42.92 22.05 15.36
C SER A 162 -43.97 21.47 16.30
N ILE A 163 -44.42 22.30 17.23
CA ILE A 163 -45.59 22.05 18.06
C ILE A 163 -46.70 23.03 17.68
N ALA A 164 -47.89 22.50 17.39
CA ALA A 164 -49.06 23.32 17.09
C ALA A 164 -49.74 23.82 18.37
N LEU A 165 -50.10 25.10 18.36
CA LEU A 165 -50.91 25.81 19.34
C LEU A 165 -52.25 26.17 18.72
N SER A 166 -53.34 25.96 19.45
CA SER A 166 -54.69 26.30 18.98
C SER A 166 -55.51 26.98 20.06
N ASN A 167 -56.09 28.14 19.75
CA ASN A 167 -57.08 28.81 20.57
C ASN A 167 -58.48 28.25 20.28
N ASN A 168 -58.65 26.94 20.51
CA ASN A 168 -59.86 26.21 20.15
C ASN A 168 -60.95 26.26 21.25
N ASP A 169 -60.61 26.77 22.44
CA ASP A 169 -61.53 26.89 23.58
C ASP A 169 -62.15 28.30 23.72
N GLY A 170 -61.70 29.24 22.89
CA GLY A 170 -61.92 30.66 23.10
C GLY A 170 -62.81 31.28 22.04
N SER A 171 -63.91 31.85 22.50
CA SER A 171 -64.67 32.92 21.84
C SER A 171 -63.99 34.29 21.97
N ALA A 172 -62.84 34.38 22.65
CA ALA A 172 -62.11 35.60 22.95
C ALA A 172 -60.63 35.53 22.51
N LYS A 173 -60.08 36.70 22.16
CA LYS A 173 -58.64 36.88 21.93
C LYS A 173 -57.87 36.69 23.24
N THR A 174 -56.77 35.95 23.18
CA THR A 174 -55.86 35.71 24.31
C THR A 174 -54.41 36.01 23.93
N GLN A 175 -53.48 35.81 24.87
CA GLN A 175 -52.04 35.95 24.65
C GLN A 175 -51.31 34.75 25.24
N VAL A 176 -50.38 34.19 24.48
CA VAL A 176 -49.45 33.15 24.93
C VAL A 176 -48.07 33.74 25.13
N VAL A 177 -47.27 33.17 26.03
CA VAL A 177 -45.86 33.55 26.21
C VAL A 177 -44.99 32.33 26.02
N ILE A 178 -44.00 32.42 25.13
CA ILE A 178 -43.05 31.33 24.84
C ILE A 178 -41.66 31.75 25.31
N THR A 179 -41.00 30.92 26.11
CA THR A 179 -39.61 31.17 26.53
C THR A 179 -38.60 30.59 25.53
N ALA A 180 -37.36 31.07 25.59
CA ALA A 180 -36.24 30.38 24.97
C ALA A 180 -36.03 28.98 25.60
N PRO A 181 -35.41 28.03 24.88
CA PRO A 181 -34.97 26.75 25.44
C PRO A 181 -34.03 26.92 26.63
N GLN A 182 -34.14 26.02 27.60
CA GLN A 182 -33.41 25.99 28.87
C GLN A 182 -32.91 24.57 29.16
N GLY A 183 -31.86 24.46 29.98
CA GLY A 183 -31.22 23.19 30.33
C GLY A 183 -29.76 23.11 29.89
N LYS A 184 -29.09 22.00 30.21
CA LYS A 184 -27.66 21.81 29.95
C LYS A 184 -27.31 21.87 28.44
N ASP A 185 -28.23 21.42 27.59
CA ASP A 185 -28.01 21.30 26.14
C ASP A 185 -28.80 22.35 25.35
N ALA A 186 -29.33 23.38 26.02
CA ALA A 186 -30.22 24.38 25.40
C ALA A 186 -29.60 25.08 24.18
N SER A 187 -28.27 25.22 24.14
CA SER A 187 -27.57 25.81 22.99
C SER A 187 -27.67 25.00 21.70
N ALA A 188 -28.04 23.72 21.76
CA ALA A 188 -28.29 22.89 20.60
C ALA A 188 -29.70 23.13 20.00
N PHE A 189 -30.58 23.85 20.69
CA PHE A 189 -31.97 24.08 20.26
C PHE A 189 -32.27 25.56 20.06
N ARG A 190 -32.98 25.89 18.98
CA ARG A 190 -33.38 27.26 18.65
C ARG A 190 -34.88 27.35 18.38
N CYS A 191 -35.60 27.98 19.30
CA CYS A 191 -37.02 28.29 19.11
C CYS A 191 -37.19 29.58 18.28
N GLN A 192 -37.94 29.51 17.18
CA GLN A 192 -38.12 30.60 16.21
C GLN A 192 -39.17 31.64 16.66
N SER A 193 -40.01 31.32 17.64
CA SER A 193 -41.06 32.21 18.15
C SER A 193 -40.94 32.34 19.67
N GLN A 194 -40.68 33.55 20.16
CA GLN A 194 -40.42 33.82 21.58
C GLN A 194 -41.14 35.08 22.05
N GLY A 195 -41.39 35.15 23.36
CA GLY A 195 -42.06 36.27 23.99
C GLY A 195 -43.59 36.20 23.90
N PRO A 196 -44.28 37.31 24.19
CA PRO A 196 -45.74 37.39 24.18
C PRO A 196 -46.28 37.42 22.75
N LEU A 197 -47.18 36.49 22.41
CA LEU A 197 -47.80 36.37 21.10
C LEU A 197 -49.34 36.40 21.22
N PRO A 198 -50.04 37.26 20.46
CA PRO A 198 -51.49 37.29 20.46
C PRO A 198 -52.08 36.06 19.74
N MET A 199 -53.17 35.53 20.27
CA MET A 199 -53.93 34.43 19.67
C MET A 199 -55.39 34.84 19.54
N ASP A 200 -55.82 35.15 18.31
CA ASP A 200 -57.22 35.46 18.02
C ASP A 200 -58.12 34.21 18.20
N PRO A 201 -59.45 34.36 18.35
CA PRO A 201 -60.37 33.21 18.42
C PRO A 201 -60.18 32.27 17.23
N ALA A 202 -60.15 30.95 17.49
CA ALA A 202 -59.91 29.90 16.49
C ALA A 202 -58.56 29.97 15.74
N ALA A 203 -57.64 30.84 16.14
CA ALA A 203 -56.31 30.92 15.54
C ALA A 203 -55.48 29.66 15.82
N GLN A 204 -54.63 29.31 14.85
CA GLN A 204 -53.62 28.25 14.96
C GLN A 204 -52.24 28.84 14.72
N LEU A 205 -51.25 28.41 15.51
CA LEU A 205 -49.86 28.81 15.40
C LEU A 205 -48.96 27.59 15.52
N ALA A 206 -48.05 27.39 14.57
CA ALA A 206 -47.00 26.37 14.68
C ALA A 206 -45.74 27.01 15.25
N VAL A 207 -45.28 26.53 16.41
CA VAL A 207 -44.02 26.96 17.03
C VAL A 207 -42.93 26.04 16.52
N GLN A 208 -42.08 26.56 15.64
CA GLN A 208 -40.95 25.81 15.09
C GLN A 208 -39.73 25.90 16.01
N VAL A 209 -39.10 24.76 16.23
CA VAL A 209 -37.84 24.60 16.96
C VAL A 209 -36.85 23.88 16.05
N ASP A 210 -35.65 24.42 15.96
CA ASP A 210 -34.53 23.80 15.25
C ASP A 210 -33.58 23.13 16.25
N PHE A 211 -33.03 21.97 15.89
CA PHE A 211 -32.02 21.23 16.64
C PHE A 211 -30.76 21.06 15.80
N THR A 212 -29.63 21.52 16.33
CA THR A 212 -28.30 21.44 15.72
C THR A 212 -27.31 20.85 16.74
N PRO A 213 -27.11 19.52 16.78
CA PRO A 213 -26.22 18.88 17.75
C PRO A 213 -24.76 19.29 17.50
N PRO A 214 -24.03 19.83 18.49
CA PRO A 214 -22.62 20.22 18.34
C PRO A 214 -21.64 19.03 18.33
N GLY A 215 -22.10 17.80 18.51
CA GLY A 215 -21.29 16.59 18.57
C GLY A 215 -22.14 15.34 18.73
N LEU A 216 -21.51 14.18 18.93
CA LEU A 216 -22.20 12.89 19.06
C LEU A 216 -22.80 12.70 20.48
N GLY A 217 -23.98 12.08 20.57
CA GLY A 217 -24.64 11.75 21.84
C GLY A 217 -26.04 12.34 22.01
N ASP A 218 -26.68 12.09 23.15
CA ASP A 218 -28.06 12.52 23.42
C ASP A 218 -28.10 13.95 23.98
N PHE A 219 -29.01 14.77 23.45
CA PHE A 219 -29.23 16.16 23.84
C PHE A 219 -30.66 16.37 24.35
N THR A 220 -30.79 17.09 25.46
CA THR A 220 -32.07 17.35 26.13
C THR A 220 -32.19 18.80 26.59
N ALA A 221 -33.32 19.43 26.28
CA ALA A 221 -33.67 20.78 26.75
C ALA A 221 -35.17 20.88 27.03
N VAL A 222 -35.61 21.98 27.63
CA VAL A 222 -37.03 22.28 27.85
C VAL A 222 -37.31 23.73 27.48
N PHE A 223 -38.46 24.03 26.87
CA PHE A 223 -38.94 25.41 26.78
C PHE A 223 -40.37 25.50 27.32
N HIS A 224 -40.74 26.68 27.82
CA HIS A 224 -41.99 26.91 28.53
C HIS A 224 -42.98 27.65 27.67
N ILE A 225 -44.22 27.18 27.67
CA ILE A 225 -45.36 27.85 27.03
C ILE A 225 -46.38 28.20 28.11
N THR A 226 -46.61 29.49 28.33
CA THR A 226 -47.71 29.98 29.16
C THR A 226 -48.94 30.20 28.27
N PRO A 227 -50.00 29.37 28.38
CA PRO A 227 -51.05 29.30 27.37
C PRO A 227 -52.17 30.35 27.52
N CYS A 228 -52.13 31.17 28.57
CA CYS A 228 -53.00 32.32 28.77
C CYS A 228 -52.40 33.28 29.82
N PRO A 229 -52.79 34.57 29.89
CA PRO A 229 -52.20 35.56 30.81
C PRO A 229 -52.31 35.19 32.30
N THR A 230 -53.30 34.37 32.67
CA THR A 230 -53.57 33.94 34.05
C THR A 230 -53.20 32.47 34.30
N CYS A 231 -52.61 31.80 33.31
CA CYS A 231 -52.24 30.39 33.38
C CYS A 231 -50.82 30.21 33.92
N GLY A 232 -50.53 29.03 34.49
CA GLY A 232 -49.16 28.60 34.75
C GLY A 232 -48.44 28.15 33.46
N PRO A 233 -47.09 28.19 33.44
CA PRO A 233 -46.30 27.67 32.32
C PRO A 233 -46.47 26.15 32.16
N ARG A 234 -46.37 25.67 30.91
CA ARG A 234 -46.28 24.25 30.55
C ARG A 234 -44.93 23.95 29.92
N ASP A 235 -44.32 22.87 30.37
CA ASP A 235 -43.05 22.39 29.87
C ASP A 235 -43.25 21.66 28.54
N VAL A 236 -42.38 21.94 27.56
CA VAL A 236 -42.24 21.16 26.33
C VAL A 236 -40.82 20.64 26.27
N SER A 237 -40.66 19.31 26.39
CA SER A 237 -39.36 18.65 26.36
C SER A 237 -38.83 18.59 24.94
N LEU A 238 -37.55 18.89 24.75
CA LEU A 238 -36.83 18.80 23.50
C LEU A 238 -35.80 17.68 23.63
N VAL A 239 -35.87 16.68 22.76
CA VAL A 239 -34.95 15.53 22.77
C VAL A 239 -34.44 15.25 21.36
N GLY A 240 -33.17 14.86 21.24
CA GLY A 240 -32.56 14.46 19.97
C GLY A 240 -31.16 13.89 20.18
N ARG A 241 -30.63 13.18 19.19
CA ARG A 241 -29.31 12.54 19.26
C ARG A 241 -28.41 12.98 18.12
N GLY A 242 -27.21 13.42 18.45
CA GLY A 242 -26.14 13.66 17.48
C GLY A 242 -25.50 12.35 17.03
N VAL A 243 -25.49 12.08 15.73
CA VAL A 243 -24.85 10.89 15.11
C VAL A 243 -23.85 11.32 14.03
N ASP A 244 -23.00 10.39 13.60
CA ASP A 244 -22.03 10.58 12.51
C ASP A 244 -22.59 10.17 11.14
N SER A 245 -23.56 9.25 11.10
CA SER A 245 -24.33 8.86 9.93
C SER A 245 -25.78 8.50 10.31
N LEU A 246 -26.71 8.75 9.38
CA LEU A 246 -28.13 8.38 9.50
C LEU A 246 -28.41 6.94 9.03
N LEU A 247 -27.39 6.24 8.54
CA LEU A 247 -27.47 4.84 8.11
C LEU A 247 -26.74 3.95 9.10
N SER A 248 -27.46 2.98 9.67
CA SER A 248 -26.86 1.90 10.45
C SER A 248 -26.66 0.68 9.57
N VAL A 249 -25.40 0.25 9.40
CA VAL A 249 -25.03 -0.97 8.69
C VAL A 249 -24.69 -2.05 9.71
N ASP A 250 -25.41 -3.17 9.70
CA ASP A 250 -25.22 -4.26 10.66
C ASP A 250 -24.98 -5.62 9.95
N PRO A 251 -23.82 -6.27 10.17
CA PRO A 251 -22.66 -5.77 10.91
C PRO A 251 -21.88 -4.71 10.12
N ALA A 252 -21.27 -3.73 10.79
CA ALA A 252 -20.42 -2.71 10.14
C ALA A 252 -19.08 -3.27 9.62
N SER A 253 -18.68 -4.45 10.10
CA SER A 253 -17.53 -5.18 9.59
C SER A 253 -17.79 -6.68 9.54
N MET A 254 -17.19 -7.36 8.56
CA MET A 254 -17.43 -8.77 8.29
C MET A 254 -16.15 -9.47 7.86
N ASN A 255 -15.74 -10.46 8.65
CA ASN A 255 -14.62 -11.33 8.32
C ASN A 255 -15.15 -12.66 7.78
N PHE A 256 -14.79 -13.04 6.56
CA PHE A 256 -15.14 -14.33 5.95
C PHE A 256 -14.34 -15.50 6.50
N GLY A 257 -13.30 -15.24 7.30
CA GLY A 257 -12.36 -16.24 7.76
C GLY A 257 -11.52 -16.75 6.60
N GLU A 258 -11.21 -18.03 6.63
CA GLU A 258 -10.42 -18.70 5.62
C GLU A 258 -11.31 -19.28 4.53
N VAL A 259 -11.00 -18.96 3.28
CA VAL A 259 -11.74 -19.46 2.11
C VAL A 259 -10.76 -20.04 1.11
N LEU A 260 -11.03 -21.28 0.69
CA LEU A 260 -10.20 -21.95 -0.32
C LEU A 260 -10.23 -21.18 -1.64
N LEU A 261 -9.08 -21.07 -2.31
CA LEU A 261 -8.99 -20.44 -3.63
C LEU A 261 -10.03 -21.03 -4.58
N GLY A 262 -10.70 -20.16 -5.34
CA GLY A 262 -11.77 -20.54 -6.27
C GLY A 262 -13.12 -20.90 -5.63
N SER A 263 -13.17 -21.12 -4.31
CA SER A 263 -14.42 -21.31 -3.55
C SER A 263 -15.04 -19.98 -3.16
N GLU A 264 -16.32 -19.98 -2.78
CA GLU A 264 -17.05 -18.77 -2.40
C GLU A 264 -17.68 -18.92 -1.01
N ALA A 265 -17.54 -17.88 -0.18
CA ALA A 265 -18.30 -17.70 1.06
C ALA A 265 -19.21 -16.48 0.93
N ALA A 266 -20.43 -16.56 1.49
CA ALA A 266 -21.39 -15.47 1.48
C ALA A 266 -21.94 -15.22 2.89
N LYS A 267 -22.13 -13.95 3.25
CA LYS A 267 -22.65 -13.53 4.55
C LYS A 267 -23.64 -12.36 4.37
N PRO A 268 -24.76 -12.35 5.11
CA PRO A 268 -25.76 -11.29 5.00
C PRO A 268 -25.36 -10.05 5.81
N PHE A 269 -25.86 -8.89 5.39
CA PHE A 269 -25.84 -7.64 6.16
C PHE A 269 -27.16 -6.88 5.97
N SER A 270 -27.39 -5.88 6.80
CA SER A 270 -28.56 -5.00 6.70
C SER A 270 -28.17 -3.53 6.78
N VAL A 271 -28.98 -2.67 6.19
CA VAL A 271 -28.84 -1.21 6.19
C VAL A 271 -30.16 -0.61 6.63
N THR A 272 -30.15 0.13 7.73
CA THR A 272 -31.34 0.73 8.34
C THR A 272 -31.23 2.25 8.36
N ASN A 273 -32.30 2.94 7.96
CA ASN A 273 -32.42 4.39 8.15
C ASN A 273 -32.85 4.69 9.60
N THR A 274 -31.98 5.33 10.38
CA THR A 274 -32.26 5.67 11.79
C THR A 274 -32.83 7.08 11.97
N SER A 275 -32.90 7.88 10.90
CA SER A 275 -33.46 9.23 10.95
C SER A 275 -35.00 9.23 10.94
N HIS A 276 -35.59 10.37 11.33
CA HIS A 276 -37.03 10.65 11.19
C HIS A 276 -37.42 11.14 9.79
N SER A 277 -36.46 11.24 8.87
CA SER A 277 -36.64 11.66 7.47
C SER A 277 -36.40 10.50 6.51
N LYS A 278 -36.74 10.68 5.23
CA LYS A 278 -36.43 9.69 4.19
C LYS A 278 -34.98 9.82 3.76
N VAL A 279 -34.23 8.72 3.77
CA VAL A 279 -32.82 8.66 3.31
C VAL A 279 -32.77 7.88 2.00
N THR A 280 -32.09 8.42 0.98
CA THR A 280 -31.90 7.75 -0.32
C THR A 280 -30.47 7.25 -0.48
N LEU A 281 -30.32 5.94 -0.63
CA LEU A 281 -29.07 5.31 -1.06
C LEU A 281 -28.85 5.63 -2.53
N GLN A 282 -27.75 6.30 -2.86
CA GLN A 282 -27.48 6.81 -4.20
C GLN A 282 -26.75 5.79 -5.07
N SER A 283 -25.75 5.12 -4.50
CA SER A 283 -24.87 4.17 -5.19
C SER A 283 -24.26 3.19 -4.18
N LEU A 284 -23.53 2.20 -4.71
CA LEU A 284 -22.71 1.27 -3.93
C LEU A 284 -21.32 1.29 -4.54
N ALA A 285 -20.37 1.90 -3.85
CA ALA A 285 -18.98 2.00 -4.26
C ALA A 285 -18.15 0.98 -3.49
N LEU A 286 -17.24 0.29 -4.19
CA LEU A 286 -16.36 -0.72 -3.60
C LEU A 286 -14.90 -0.27 -3.78
N THR A 287 -14.14 -0.23 -2.69
CA THR A 287 -12.71 0.10 -2.68
C THR A 287 -11.95 -1.04 -2.02
N GLY A 288 -11.16 -1.77 -2.80
CA GLY A 288 -10.41 -2.94 -2.31
C GLY A 288 -10.25 -4.04 -3.36
N GLY A 289 -9.93 -5.25 -2.91
CA GLY A 289 -9.62 -6.38 -3.79
C GLY A 289 -10.82 -6.89 -4.61
N PRO A 290 -10.62 -7.35 -5.87
CA PRO A 290 -11.69 -7.74 -6.79
C PRO A 290 -12.41 -9.05 -6.41
N ASP A 291 -11.90 -9.77 -5.42
CA ASP A 291 -12.41 -11.08 -5.01
C ASP A 291 -13.58 -10.97 -4.01
N MET A 292 -13.91 -9.76 -3.57
CA MET A 292 -15.06 -9.49 -2.71
C MET A 292 -16.14 -8.71 -3.48
N THR A 293 -17.40 -9.07 -3.29
CA THR A 293 -18.54 -8.38 -3.91
C THR A 293 -19.62 -8.11 -2.87
N VAL A 294 -20.40 -7.04 -3.09
CA VAL A 294 -21.50 -6.64 -2.22
C VAL A 294 -22.70 -6.30 -3.09
N ALA A 295 -23.88 -6.76 -2.69
CA ALA A 295 -25.14 -6.44 -3.36
C ALA A 295 -26.26 -6.26 -2.34
N LEU A 296 -27.21 -5.36 -2.64
CA LEU A 296 -28.46 -5.20 -1.90
C LEU A 296 -29.55 -6.07 -2.52
N ASP A 297 -30.40 -6.65 -1.70
CA ASP A 297 -31.48 -7.53 -2.14
C ASP A 297 -32.71 -6.71 -2.54
N ASN A 298 -33.17 -6.87 -3.79
CA ASN A 298 -34.39 -6.23 -4.32
C ASN A 298 -34.44 -4.69 -4.16
N ALA A 299 -33.27 -4.04 -4.06
CA ALA A 299 -33.15 -2.60 -3.88
C ALA A 299 -32.25 -1.99 -4.97
N PRO A 300 -32.78 -1.78 -6.19
CA PRO A 300 -32.03 -1.12 -7.26
C PRO A 300 -31.74 0.33 -6.87
N LEU A 301 -30.49 0.76 -7.03
CA LEU A 301 -30.04 2.10 -6.66
C LEU A 301 -30.32 3.10 -7.80
N PRO A 302 -30.77 4.34 -7.50
CA PRO A 302 -30.99 4.88 -6.15
C PRO A 302 -32.25 4.31 -5.46
N TYR A 303 -32.17 4.05 -4.16
CA TYR A 303 -33.22 3.41 -3.36
C TYR A 303 -33.54 4.22 -2.09
N THR A 304 -34.80 4.56 -1.85
CA THR A 304 -35.22 5.40 -0.71
C THR A 304 -35.78 4.57 0.44
N LEU A 305 -35.19 4.74 1.62
CA LEU A 305 -35.62 4.15 2.89
C LEU A 305 -36.50 5.16 3.66
N ALA A 306 -37.70 4.74 4.04
CA ALA A 306 -38.53 5.46 5.01
C ALA A 306 -37.88 5.43 6.42
N PRO A 307 -38.29 6.31 7.35
CA PRO A 307 -37.84 6.26 8.75
C PRO A 307 -38.01 4.86 9.34
N GLY A 308 -36.93 4.32 9.94
CA GLY A 308 -36.91 2.97 10.53
C GLY A 308 -36.96 1.81 9.53
N GLN A 309 -36.97 2.07 8.21
CA GLN A 309 -36.96 1.02 7.20
C GLN A 309 -35.57 0.40 7.07
N THR A 310 -35.53 -0.93 6.92
CA THR A 310 -34.33 -1.72 6.69
C THR A 310 -34.35 -2.36 5.31
N VAL A 311 -33.19 -2.42 4.65
CA VAL A 311 -32.92 -3.23 3.46
C VAL A 311 -31.80 -4.23 3.76
N THR A 312 -31.90 -5.45 3.25
CA THR A 312 -30.86 -6.49 3.40
C THR A 312 -29.96 -6.54 2.17
N GLY A 313 -28.78 -7.13 2.34
CA GLY A 313 -27.88 -7.45 1.26
C GLY A 313 -27.00 -8.65 1.58
N SER A 314 -26.23 -9.09 0.59
CA SER A 314 -25.23 -10.13 0.74
C SER A 314 -23.86 -9.64 0.28
N ALA A 315 -22.85 -9.92 1.11
CA ALA A 315 -21.45 -9.80 0.75
C ALA A 315 -20.89 -11.19 0.46
N ARG A 316 -20.04 -11.31 -0.56
CA ARG A 316 -19.41 -12.56 -1.00
C ARG A 316 -17.92 -12.39 -1.10
N PHE A 317 -17.17 -13.44 -0.76
CA PHE A 317 -15.73 -13.53 -0.91
C PHE A 317 -15.36 -14.79 -1.69
N LYS A 318 -14.67 -14.60 -2.83
CA LYS A 318 -14.20 -15.64 -3.73
C LYS A 318 -12.71 -15.40 -4.07
N PRO A 319 -11.78 -15.78 -3.18
CA PRO A 319 -10.37 -15.48 -3.35
C PRO A 319 -9.75 -16.15 -4.58
N ARG A 320 -8.90 -15.41 -5.29
CA ARG A 320 -8.05 -15.87 -6.40
C ARG A 320 -6.56 -15.72 -6.13
N SER A 321 -6.20 -15.04 -5.04
CA SER A 321 -4.83 -14.93 -4.55
C SER A 321 -4.75 -15.38 -3.10
N LEU A 322 -3.59 -15.93 -2.72
CA LEU A 322 -3.31 -16.32 -1.35
C LEU A 322 -3.13 -15.07 -0.46
N GLY A 323 -3.44 -15.22 0.83
CA GLY A 323 -3.22 -14.20 1.83
C GLY A 323 -4.44 -13.33 2.14
N SER A 324 -4.23 -12.36 3.02
CA SER A 324 -5.30 -11.51 3.55
C SER A 324 -5.76 -10.51 2.50
N GLN A 325 -7.08 -10.40 2.37
CA GLN A 325 -7.72 -9.45 1.48
C GLN A 325 -8.73 -8.61 2.26
N SER A 326 -8.94 -7.39 1.79
CA SER A 326 -9.92 -6.47 2.36
C SER A 326 -10.64 -5.67 1.28
N LEU A 327 -11.87 -5.30 1.59
CA LEU A 327 -12.70 -4.43 0.77
C LEU A 327 -13.54 -3.53 1.67
N GLN A 328 -13.65 -2.25 1.33
CA GLN A 328 -14.61 -1.33 1.94
C GLN A 328 -15.73 -1.07 0.95
N ALA A 329 -16.97 -1.39 1.36
CA ALA A 329 -18.17 -1.01 0.66
C ALA A 329 -18.74 0.27 1.27
N THR A 330 -18.99 1.25 0.41
CA THR A 330 -19.52 2.57 0.76
C THR A 330 -20.87 2.74 0.08
N LEU A 331 -21.89 3.09 0.85
CA LEU A 331 -23.25 3.36 0.42
C LEU A 331 -23.54 4.86 0.61
N PRO A 332 -23.23 5.73 -0.39
CA PRO A 332 -23.53 7.15 -0.29
C PRO A 332 -25.03 7.39 -0.11
N ALA A 333 -25.35 8.27 0.84
CA ALA A 333 -26.71 8.64 1.22
C ALA A 333 -27.03 10.08 0.80
N SER A 334 -28.31 10.42 0.68
CA SER A 334 -28.77 11.80 0.39
C SER A 334 -28.45 12.81 1.48
N ASP A 335 -28.22 12.36 2.71
CA ASP A 335 -28.12 13.16 3.92
C ASP A 335 -27.23 12.45 4.95
N GLY A 336 -26.35 13.20 5.62
CA GLY A 336 -25.68 12.77 6.85
C GLY A 336 -24.45 11.86 6.77
N GLY A 337 -24.06 11.34 5.61
CA GLY A 337 -22.82 10.56 5.44
C GLY A 337 -23.05 9.09 5.03
N PRO A 338 -22.08 8.45 4.37
CA PRO A 338 -22.28 7.14 3.74
C PRO A 338 -22.40 6.02 4.77
N GLY A 339 -23.20 5.00 4.47
CA GLY A 339 -23.13 3.72 5.17
C GLY A 339 -21.84 2.99 4.80
N LEU A 340 -21.11 2.46 5.78
CA LEU A 340 -19.83 1.78 5.56
C LEU A 340 -19.90 0.32 6.00
N LEU A 341 -19.41 -0.59 5.15
CA LEU A 341 -19.25 -2.01 5.43
C LEU A 341 -17.81 -2.43 5.12
N ALA A 342 -17.04 -2.78 6.15
CA ALA A 342 -15.68 -3.29 6.00
C ALA A 342 -15.68 -4.82 5.87
N LEU A 343 -15.02 -5.36 4.85
CA LEU A 343 -14.91 -6.79 4.59
C LEU A 343 -13.45 -7.23 4.70
N THR A 344 -13.22 -8.39 5.30
CA THR A 344 -11.91 -9.05 5.35
C THR A 344 -12.05 -10.55 5.12
N GLY A 345 -10.98 -11.20 4.64
CA GLY A 345 -10.93 -12.65 4.46
C GLY A 345 -9.53 -13.11 4.09
N LEU A 346 -9.23 -14.39 4.33
CA LEU A 346 -7.96 -15.03 3.97
C LEU A 346 -8.18 -16.00 2.81
N GLY A 347 -7.56 -15.74 1.67
CA GLY A 347 -7.46 -16.71 0.59
C GLY A 347 -6.40 -17.76 0.92
N MET A 348 -6.79 -19.04 0.94
CA MET A 348 -5.88 -20.14 1.29
C MET A 348 -6.13 -21.39 0.43
N GLY A 349 -5.36 -22.45 0.66
CA GLY A 349 -5.49 -23.73 -0.02
C GLY A 349 -4.25 -24.10 -0.84
N PRO A 350 -4.26 -25.28 -1.46
CA PRO A 350 -3.13 -25.80 -2.19
C PRO A 350 -2.96 -25.08 -3.54
N VAL A 351 -1.72 -24.82 -3.91
CA VAL A 351 -1.36 -24.32 -5.24
C VAL A 351 -0.31 -25.25 -5.82
N LEU A 352 -0.63 -25.84 -6.97
CA LEU A 352 0.22 -26.83 -7.62
C LEU A 352 1.26 -26.12 -8.49
N GLN A 353 2.55 -26.37 -8.22
CA GLN A 353 3.66 -25.93 -9.07
C GLN A 353 4.38 -27.14 -9.65
N LEU A 354 4.73 -27.05 -10.94
CA LEU A 354 5.48 -28.09 -11.66
C LEU A 354 6.84 -27.57 -12.10
N GLN A 355 7.85 -28.42 -11.97
CA GLN A 355 9.17 -28.18 -12.52
C GLN A 355 9.75 -29.48 -13.12
N PRO A 356 10.11 -29.50 -14.42
CA PRO A 356 9.94 -28.42 -15.40
C PRO A 356 8.49 -28.33 -15.95
N LYS A 357 8.14 -27.18 -16.56
CA LYS A 357 6.83 -26.98 -17.22
C LYS A 357 6.71 -27.68 -18.59
N THR A 358 7.85 -28.06 -19.18
CA THR A 358 7.98 -28.92 -20.36
C THR A 358 9.12 -29.89 -20.11
N LEU A 359 9.00 -31.13 -20.57
CA LEU A 359 10.01 -32.17 -20.32
C LEU A 359 10.50 -32.80 -21.61
N TYR A 360 11.80 -32.70 -21.88
CA TYR A 360 12.48 -33.51 -22.89
C TYR A 360 13.18 -34.69 -22.21
N VAL A 361 12.68 -35.92 -22.43
CA VAL A 361 13.29 -37.13 -21.83
C VAL A 361 14.67 -37.42 -22.43
N GLY A 362 14.94 -36.89 -23.63
CA GLY A 362 16.20 -37.07 -24.33
C GLY A 362 16.14 -38.11 -25.45
N ALA A 363 17.24 -38.23 -26.18
CA ALA A 363 17.41 -39.30 -27.15
C ALA A 363 17.43 -40.66 -26.45
N THR A 364 16.77 -41.66 -27.03
CA THR A 364 16.65 -43.03 -26.50
C THR A 364 16.83 -44.02 -27.63
N ALA A 365 17.56 -45.11 -27.38
CA ALA A 365 17.77 -46.13 -28.39
C ALA A 365 16.50 -46.97 -28.57
N VAL A 366 16.24 -47.47 -29.77
CA VAL A 366 15.10 -48.36 -30.01
C VAL A 366 15.26 -49.65 -29.17
N GLU A 367 14.15 -50.11 -28.57
CA GLU A 367 14.09 -51.25 -27.62
C GLU A 367 14.78 -51.01 -26.26
N THR A 368 15.08 -49.76 -25.90
CA THR A 368 15.54 -49.41 -24.54
C THR A 368 14.57 -48.45 -23.86
N THR A 369 14.61 -48.38 -22.54
CA THR A 369 13.77 -47.46 -21.74
C THR A 369 14.65 -46.40 -21.10
N ARG A 370 14.32 -45.12 -21.32
CA ARG A 370 14.92 -43.99 -20.61
C ARG A 370 13.86 -43.29 -19.79
N SER A 371 14.21 -42.87 -18.57
CA SER A 371 13.29 -42.17 -17.67
C SER A 371 13.83 -40.80 -17.27
N SER A 372 12.91 -39.89 -16.96
CA SER A 372 13.16 -38.56 -16.40
C SER A 372 12.05 -38.21 -15.41
N THR A 373 12.21 -37.16 -14.60
CA THR A 373 11.22 -36.79 -13.57
C THR A 373 10.62 -35.40 -13.78
N VAL A 374 9.39 -35.23 -13.28
CA VAL A 374 8.75 -33.93 -13.04
C VAL A 374 8.54 -33.78 -11.54
N VAL A 375 9.02 -32.69 -10.97
CA VAL A 375 8.81 -32.33 -9.56
C VAL A 375 7.48 -31.59 -9.44
N VAL A 376 6.65 -32.03 -8.50
CA VAL A 376 5.40 -31.38 -8.10
C VAL A 376 5.58 -30.82 -6.71
N THR A 377 5.34 -29.53 -6.53
CA THR A 377 5.48 -28.83 -5.26
C THR A 377 4.15 -28.17 -4.89
N ASN A 378 3.76 -28.29 -3.61
CA ASN A 378 2.68 -27.48 -3.06
C ASN A 378 3.23 -26.11 -2.65
N VAL A 379 2.86 -25.05 -3.35
CA VAL A 379 3.23 -23.65 -3.02
C VAL A 379 2.04 -22.85 -2.47
N GLY A 380 1.03 -23.55 -1.98
CA GLY A 380 -0.17 -22.96 -1.39
C GLY A 380 0.07 -22.29 -0.04
N LEU A 381 -1.03 -21.92 0.62
CA LEU A 381 -1.03 -21.44 2.00
C LEU A 381 -2.05 -22.27 2.77
N ASP A 382 -1.62 -22.94 3.84
CA ASP A 382 -2.50 -23.75 4.68
C ASP A 382 -2.03 -23.64 6.14
N PRO A 383 -2.40 -22.55 6.84
CA PRO A 383 -1.90 -22.28 8.18
C PRO A 383 -2.38 -23.31 9.23
N HIS A 384 -3.42 -24.07 8.92
CA HIS A 384 -4.03 -25.04 9.81
C HIS A 384 -3.93 -26.50 9.33
N GLN A 385 -3.23 -26.76 8.22
CA GLN A 385 -3.00 -28.10 7.66
C GLN A 385 -4.31 -28.87 7.42
N THR A 386 -5.31 -28.17 6.87
CA THR A 386 -6.66 -28.72 6.63
C THR A 386 -6.94 -29.03 5.16
N ALA A 387 -6.09 -28.56 4.25
CA ALA A 387 -6.23 -28.66 2.81
C ALA A 387 -4.87 -28.92 2.11
N PRO A 388 -4.18 -30.04 2.40
CA PRO A 388 -2.95 -30.40 1.70
C PRO A 388 -3.18 -30.62 0.20
N LEU A 389 -2.13 -30.47 -0.60
CA LEU A 389 -2.19 -30.76 -2.03
C LEU A 389 -2.28 -32.27 -2.26
N SER A 390 -3.30 -32.67 -3.00
CA SER A 390 -3.54 -34.05 -3.45
C SER A 390 -3.71 -34.11 -4.96
N LEU A 391 -3.21 -35.19 -5.56
CA LEU A 391 -3.34 -35.50 -6.97
C LEU A 391 -4.42 -36.56 -7.14
N ASN A 392 -5.55 -36.17 -7.73
CA ASN A 392 -6.70 -37.03 -7.96
C ASN A 392 -6.56 -37.89 -9.22
N GLY A 393 -5.59 -37.59 -10.08
CA GLY A 393 -5.31 -38.36 -11.29
C GLY A 393 -4.00 -37.95 -11.94
N ILE A 394 -3.25 -38.94 -12.43
CA ILE A 394 -2.02 -38.74 -13.19
C ILE A 394 -2.11 -39.65 -14.42
N SER A 395 -1.97 -39.09 -15.61
CA SER A 395 -2.06 -39.85 -16.87
C SER A 395 -1.18 -39.25 -17.95
N ILE A 396 -0.81 -40.05 -18.94
CA ILE A 396 -0.19 -39.56 -20.17
C ILE A 396 -1.21 -39.67 -21.30
N VAL A 397 -1.39 -38.58 -22.04
CA VAL A 397 -2.15 -38.54 -23.29
C VAL A 397 -1.15 -38.58 -24.44
N SER A 398 -1.12 -39.69 -25.18
CA SER A 398 -0.29 -39.87 -26.38
C SER A 398 -0.92 -40.90 -27.31
N ASN A 399 -0.61 -40.81 -28.60
CA ASN A 399 -0.86 -41.83 -29.62
C ASN A 399 0.29 -42.83 -29.77
N ASP A 400 1.43 -42.58 -29.11
CA ASP A 400 2.60 -43.45 -29.10
C ASP A 400 2.62 -44.27 -27.78
N PRO A 401 2.52 -45.62 -27.84
CA PRO A 401 2.56 -46.46 -26.65
C PRO A 401 3.94 -46.52 -25.98
N ALA A 402 4.97 -45.86 -26.54
CA ALA A 402 6.31 -45.78 -25.95
C ALA A 402 6.34 -45.00 -24.62
N TRP A 403 5.33 -44.20 -24.30
CA TRP A 403 5.28 -43.39 -23.08
C TRP A 403 4.61 -44.12 -21.92
N ALA A 404 5.23 -44.06 -20.74
CA ALA A 404 4.64 -44.54 -19.49
C ALA A 404 4.97 -43.61 -18.32
N VAL A 405 4.03 -43.51 -17.37
CA VAL A 405 4.18 -42.77 -16.12
C VAL A 405 4.12 -43.73 -14.94
N THR A 406 5.08 -43.62 -14.03
CA THR A 406 5.10 -44.35 -12.77
C THR A 406 4.96 -43.33 -11.63
N PRO A 407 3.76 -43.11 -11.09
CA PRO A 407 3.57 -42.14 -10.03
C PRO A 407 3.88 -42.75 -8.64
N PRO A 408 4.48 -42.01 -7.70
CA PRO A 408 4.19 -42.21 -6.29
C PRO A 408 2.74 -41.77 -6.02
N PHE A 409 2.11 -42.37 -4.99
CA PHE A 409 0.69 -42.19 -4.65
C PHE A 409 0.25 -40.71 -4.47
N ALA A 410 -1.08 -40.51 -4.55
CA ALA A 410 -1.89 -39.29 -4.65
C ALA A 410 -1.66 -38.11 -3.67
N TRP A 411 -0.66 -38.13 -2.79
CA TRP A 411 -0.44 -37.09 -1.77
C TRP A 411 0.88 -36.36 -2.00
N VAL A 412 0.83 -35.05 -2.24
CA VAL A 412 2.02 -34.18 -2.34
C VAL A 412 2.37 -33.61 -0.96
N GLY A 413 1.33 -33.24 -0.20
CA GLY A 413 1.44 -32.82 1.20
C GLY A 413 1.19 -31.34 1.46
N GLU A 414 1.59 -30.89 2.64
CA GLU A 414 1.46 -29.52 3.12
C GLU A 414 2.27 -28.52 2.26
N PRO A 415 1.96 -27.21 2.30
CA PRO A 415 2.77 -26.20 1.63
C PRO A 415 4.28 -26.34 1.91
N GLY A 416 5.09 -26.27 0.85
CA GLY A 416 6.53 -26.54 0.86
C GLY A 416 6.90 -28.00 0.54
N SER A 417 5.97 -28.95 0.66
CA SER A 417 6.22 -30.36 0.33
C SER A 417 6.35 -30.57 -1.18
N SER A 418 7.18 -31.53 -1.58
CA SER A 418 7.40 -31.88 -2.99
C SER A 418 7.41 -33.39 -3.20
N THR A 419 6.97 -33.83 -4.38
CA THR A 419 7.04 -35.21 -4.85
C THR A 419 7.55 -35.28 -6.29
N GLN A 420 8.05 -36.44 -6.72
CA GLN A 420 8.59 -36.63 -8.06
C GLN A 420 7.76 -37.65 -8.85
N ILE A 421 7.34 -37.29 -10.06
CA ILE A 421 6.66 -38.19 -11.00
C ILE A 421 7.66 -38.66 -12.03
N GLN A 422 7.84 -39.98 -12.15
CA GLN A 422 8.74 -40.56 -13.13
C GLN A 422 8.02 -40.79 -14.47
N ILE A 423 8.59 -40.24 -15.53
CA ILE A 423 8.16 -40.38 -16.92
C ILE A 423 9.19 -41.24 -17.65
N SER A 424 8.73 -42.24 -18.38
CA SER A 424 9.58 -43.16 -19.12
C SER A 424 9.19 -43.21 -20.60
N PHE A 425 10.18 -43.38 -21.46
CA PHE A 425 10.04 -43.48 -22.91
C PHE A 425 10.79 -44.71 -23.42
N SER A 426 10.07 -45.58 -24.15
CA SER A 426 10.56 -46.86 -24.67
C SER A 426 10.25 -46.99 -26.18
N PRO A 427 11.04 -46.34 -27.07
CA PRO A 427 10.72 -46.28 -28.48
C PRO A 427 10.88 -47.64 -29.17
N THR A 428 9.95 -47.97 -30.07
CA THR A 428 10.04 -49.14 -30.98
C THR A 428 10.50 -48.77 -32.39
N GLN A 429 10.55 -47.47 -32.71
CA GLN A 429 11.02 -46.93 -33.99
C GLN A 429 11.80 -45.63 -33.76
N ALA A 430 12.61 -45.23 -34.75
CA ALA A 430 13.29 -43.94 -34.70
C ALA A 430 12.36 -42.80 -35.10
N GLY A 431 12.59 -41.61 -34.54
CA GLY A 431 11.80 -40.41 -34.80
C GLY A 431 11.46 -39.64 -33.54
N TRP A 432 10.96 -38.42 -33.73
CA TRP A 432 10.43 -37.60 -32.65
C TRP A 432 9.10 -38.16 -32.17
N SER A 433 8.93 -38.21 -30.85
CA SER A 433 7.67 -38.57 -30.19
C SER A 433 7.26 -37.46 -29.22
N GLN A 434 5.96 -37.25 -29.11
CA GLN A 434 5.34 -36.24 -28.26
C GLN A 434 4.22 -36.85 -27.43
N ALA A 435 4.05 -36.33 -26.22
CA ALA A 435 2.97 -36.72 -25.31
C ALA A 435 2.64 -35.56 -24.38
N THR A 436 1.53 -35.66 -23.65
CA THR A 436 1.18 -34.70 -22.59
C THR A 436 0.95 -35.44 -21.29
N LEU A 437 1.70 -35.10 -20.24
CA LEU A 437 1.38 -35.52 -18.87
C LEU A 437 0.24 -34.64 -18.35
N VAL A 438 -0.84 -35.25 -17.91
CA VAL A 438 -2.01 -34.57 -17.33
C VAL A 438 -2.09 -34.91 -15.84
N LEU A 439 -2.11 -33.87 -15.01
CA LEU A 439 -2.32 -33.96 -13.57
C LEU A 439 -3.68 -33.35 -13.22
N LEU A 440 -4.45 -34.07 -12.41
CA LEU A 440 -5.67 -33.58 -11.78
C LEU A 440 -5.40 -33.41 -10.29
N SER A 441 -5.78 -32.28 -9.70
CA SER A 441 -5.49 -31.95 -8.30
C SER A 441 -6.69 -31.28 -7.61
N ASN A 442 -6.55 -31.03 -6.30
CA ASN A 442 -7.44 -30.18 -5.53
C ASN A 442 -7.01 -28.69 -5.49
N ASP A 443 -6.12 -28.25 -6.39
CA ASP A 443 -5.85 -26.81 -6.61
C ASP A 443 -7.14 -26.16 -7.16
N GLY A 444 -7.73 -25.25 -6.38
CA GLY A 444 -9.06 -24.69 -6.68
C GLY A 444 -9.08 -23.74 -7.89
N LEU A 445 -7.92 -23.22 -8.32
CA LEU A 445 -7.83 -22.38 -9.52
C LEU A 445 -7.36 -23.19 -10.73
N ASN A 446 -6.45 -24.15 -10.53
CA ASN A 446 -5.86 -24.98 -11.57
C ASN A 446 -6.03 -26.48 -11.27
N PRO A 447 -7.27 -27.01 -11.23
CA PRO A 447 -7.52 -28.41 -10.89
C PRO A 447 -7.01 -29.40 -11.95
N ARG A 448 -6.60 -28.90 -13.13
CA ARG A 448 -5.99 -29.66 -14.21
C ARG A 448 -4.78 -28.90 -14.73
N VAL A 449 -3.62 -29.53 -14.72
CA VAL A 449 -2.37 -28.98 -15.27
C VAL A 449 -1.75 -29.98 -16.24
N GLU A 450 -1.13 -29.46 -17.30
CA GLU A 450 -0.55 -30.24 -18.39
C GLU A 450 0.95 -29.92 -18.57
N VAL A 451 1.76 -30.96 -18.78
CA VAL A 451 3.20 -30.84 -19.08
C VAL A 451 3.46 -31.47 -20.44
N PRO A 452 3.83 -30.68 -21.47
CA PRO A 452 4.26 -31.20 -22.75
C PRO A 452 5.55 -32.04 -22.59
N LEU A 453 5.53 -33.23 -23.18
CA LEU A 453 6.62 -34.19 -23.18
C LEU A 453 7.16 -34.38 -24.59
N THR A 454 8.49 -34.44 -24.75
CA THR A 454 9.14 -34.76 -26.02
C THR A 454 10.28 -35.76 -25.82
N ALA A 455 10.52 -36.59 -26.84
CA ALA A 455 11.64 -37.53 -26.87
C ALA A 455 12.04 -37.85 -28.32
N LEU A 456 13.25 -38.39 -28.50
CA LEU A 456 13.76 -38.80 -29.82
C LEU A 456 14.20 -40.28 -29.78
N GLY A 457 13.51 -41.14 -30.52
CA GLY A 457 13.96 -42.51 -30.78
C GLY A 457 15.08 -42.54 -31.82
N ARG A 458 16.16 -43.28 -31.55
CA ARG A 458 17.29 -43.48 -32.49
C ARG A 458 17.61 -44.97 -32.66
N VAL A 459 17.86 -45.39 -33.88
CA VAL A 459 18.49 -46.70 -34.13
C VAL A 459 19.99 -46.54 -33.91
N LEU A 460 20.52 -47.21 -32.88
CA LEU A 460 21.94 -47.18 -32.50
C LEU A 460 22.45 -48.61 -32.32
N LYS A 461 23.75 -48.82 -32.56
CA LYS A 461 24.41 -50.06 -32.15
C LYS A 461 24.44 -50.18 -30.62
N PRO A 462 24.46 -51.40 -30.05
CA PRO A 462 24.57 -51.58 -28.60
C PRO A 462 25.81 -50.87 -28.05
N CYS A 463 25.59 -49.82 -27.26
CA CYS A 463 26.66 -49.01 -26.71
C CYS A 463 27.53 -49.79 -25.73
N THR A 464 28.86 -49.66 -25.85
CA THR A 464 29.82 -50.16 -24.85
C THR A 464 30.80 -49.05 -24.50
N VAL A 465 31.03 -48.83 -23.21
CA VAL A 465 31.96 -47.82 -22.71
C VAL A 465 33.07 -48.46 -21.89
N SER A 466 34.28 -47.90 -21.96
CA SER A 466 35.37 -48.20 -21.04
C SER A 466 35.36 -47.21 -19.88
N VAL A 467 35.64 -47.71 -18.67
CA VAL A 467 35.76 -46.88 -17.46
C VAL A 467 37.24 -46.73 -17.13
N LEU A 468 37.73 -45.50 -17.06
CA LEU A 468 39.11 -45.16 -16.74
C LEU A 468 39.21 -44.36 -15.43
N PRO A 469 40.30 -44.48 -14.65
CA PRO A 469 41.41 -45.42 -14.86
C PRO A 469 41.06 -46.85 -14.42
N SER A 470 40.08 -47.03 -13.54
CA SER A 470 39.67 -48.34 -13.00
C SER A 470 38.18 -48.42 -12.69
N ASN A 471 37.65 -49.64 -12.64
CA ASN A 471 36.33 -49.96 -12.09
C ASN A 471 36.47 -51.21 -11.19
N PRO A 472 36.35 -51.10 -9.86
CA PRO A 472 35.84 -49.93 -9.11
C PRO A 472 36.82 -48.74 -9.05
N VAL A 473 36.26 -47.57 -8.72
CA VAL A 473 37.02 -46.37 -8.34
C VAL A 473 37.40 -46.48 -6.88
N ASP A 474 38.69 -46.36 -6.59
CA ASP A 474 39.26 -46.52 -5.26
C ASP A 474 39.62 -45.16 -4.66
N PHE A 475 39.07 -44.85 -3.49
CA PHE A 475 39.39 -43.63 -2.73
C PHE A 475 40.56 -43.84 -1.75
N GLY A 476 41.07 -45.06 -1.63
CA GLY A 476 42.10 -45.42 -0.67
C GLY A 476 41.69 -45.15 0.78
N ALA A 477 42.70 -44.96 1.62
CA ALA A 477 42.55 -44.54 3.01
C ALA A 477 42.30 -43.03 3.10
N THR A 478 41.09 -42.63 3.53
CA THR A 478 40.68 -41.22 3.67
C THR A 478 40.46 -40.88 5.15
N PRO A 479 41.04 -39.78 5.67
CA PRO A 479 40.85 -39.38 7.06
C PRO A 479 39.37 -39.14 7.43
N LEU A 480 38.99 -39.53 8.65
CA LEU A 480 37.63 -39.31 9.14
C LEU A 480 37.24 -37.83 9.10
N PHE A 481 36.00 -37.55 8.73
CA PHE A 481 35.40 -36.22 8.61
C PHE A 481 36.11 -35.27 7.64
N HIS A 482 36.93 -35.80 6.73
CA HIS A 482 37.56 -35.06 5.65
C HIS A 482 37.07 -35.59 4.31
N PRO A 483 36.50 -34.73 3.44
CA PRO A 483 36.05 -35.19 2.13
C PRO A 483 37.24 -35.47 1.22
N SER A 484 37.16 -36.55 0.44
CA SER A 484 38.02 -36.80 -0.72
C SER A 484 37.17 -36.89 -1.96
N THR A 485 37.51 -36.14 -3.00
CA THR A 485 36.82 -36.22 -4.30
C THR A 485 37.70 -36.98 -5.27
N GLN A 486 37.19 -38.07 -5.83
CA GLN A 486 37.82 -38.84 -6.91
C GLN A 486 36.94 -38.77 -8.16
N GLY A 487 37.46 -39.19 -9.30
CA GLY A 487 36.67 -39.29 -10.52
C GLY A 487 37.07 -40.42 -11.44
N PHE A 488 36.20 -40.69 -12.40
CA PHE A 488 36.42 -41.65 -13.48
C PHE A 488 35.91 -41.08 -14.81
N GLU A 489 36.43 -41.60 -15.91
CA GLU A 489 35.96 -41.27 -17.26
C GLU A 489 35.23 -42.44 -17.91
N LEU A 490 34.10 -42.16 -18.54
CA LEU A 490 33.42 -43.04 -19.47
C LEU A 490 33.85 -42.68 -20.89
N VAL A 491 34.47 -43.62 -21.60
CA VAL A 491 34.90 -43.40 -23.00
C VAL A 491 34.09 -44.29 -23.92
N ASN A 492 33.48 -43.70 -24.94
CA ASN A 492 32.75 -44.44 -25.96
C ASN A 492 33.74 -45.29 -26.79
N ALA A 493 33.62 -46.61 -26.66
CA ALA A 493 34.51 -47.58 -27.29
C ALA A 493 34.00 -48.11 -28.64
N ILE A 494 32.88 -47.59 -29.17
CA ILE A 494 32.28 -48.03 -30.43
C ILE A 494 32.30 -46.94 -31.51
N ALA A 495 32.09 -47.35 -32.75
CA ALA A 495 32.04 -46.48 -33.92
C ALA A 495 30.63 -45.88 -34.18
N ASP A 496 29.79 -45.79 -33.15
CA ASP A 496 28.45 -45.17 -33.20
C ASP A 496 28.25 -44.33 -31.93
N ASP A 497 27.21 -43.50 -31.90
CA ASP A 497 26.90 -42.68 -30.72
C ASP A 497 26.48 -43.54 -29.52
N CYS A 498 26.99 -43.18 -28.34
CA CYS A 498 26.63 -43.79 -27.06
C CYS A 498 25.83 -42.80 -26.21
N ILE A 499 24.53 -43.02 -26.06
CA ILE A 499 23.69 -42.27 -25.12
C ILE A 499 23.90 -42.82 -23.71
N ILE A 500 24.34 -41.93 -22.83
CA ILE A 500 24.49 -42.13 -21.38
C ILE A 500 23.40 -41.30 -20.69
N GLY A 501 22.62 -41.92 -19.80
CA GLY A 501 21.60 -41.22 -19.02
C GLY A 501 22.17 -40.57 -17.76
N ASP A 502 21.32 -39.86 -17.03
CA ASP A 502 21.69 -39.28 -15.75
C ASP A 502 22.04 -40.40 -14.74
N PRO A 503 23.09 -40.25 -13.92
CA PRO A 503 23.50 -41.26 -12.98
C PRO A 503 22.71 -41.26 -11.68
N VAL A 504 22.61 -42.44 -11.07
CA VAL A 504 22.12 -42.67 -9.72
C VAL A 504 23.29 -43.13 -8.85
N LEU A 505 23.52 -42.45 -7.73
CA LEU A 505 24.58 -42.79 -6.77
C LEU A 505 24.02 -43.63 -5.62
N SER A 506 24.76 -44.67 -5.22
CA SER A 506 24.46 -45.53 -4.08
C SER A 506 25.63 -45.57 -3.09
N GLY A 507 25.34 -45.92 -1.83
CA GLY A 507 26.35 -45.95 -0.74
C GLY A 507 26.42 -44.66 0.10
N GLY A 508 25.41 -43.78 0.02
CA GLY A 508 25.24 -42.63 0.90
C GLY A 508 24.96 -43.01 2.37
N PRO A 509 25.20 -42.11 3.35
CA PRO A 509 25.62 -40.71 3.19
C PRO A 509 27.13 -40.53 2.90
N ALA A 510 27.92 -41.61 2.93
CA ALA A 510 29.37 -41.54 2.80
C ALA A 510 29.82 -41.18 1.37
N PHE A 511 29.16 -41.72 0.34
CA PHE A 511 29.36 -41.26 -1.05
C PHE A 511 28.30 -40.23 -1.43
N ARG A 512 28.73 -39.12 -1.99
CA ARG A 512 27.86 -38.03 -2.46
C ARG A 512 28.41 -37.34 -3.70
N TRP A 513 27.56 -36.61 -4.39
CA TRP A 513 28.01 -35.74 -5.48
C TRP A 513 28.76 -34.55 -4.91
N PRO A 514 29.94 -34.18 -5.45
CA PRO A 514 30.61 -32.94 -5.06
C PRO A 514 29.66 -31.75 -5.20
N GLY A 515 29.48 -30.97 -4.14
CA GLY A 515 28.54 -29.85 -4.11
C GLY A 515 27.05 -30.23 -4.22
N GLY A 516 26.70 -31.53 -4.11
CA GLY A 516 25.33 -32.02 -4.22
C GLY A 516 24.77 -32.05 -5.66
N LEU A 517 25.59 -31.75 -6.67
CA LEU A 517 25.15 -31.64 -8.06
C LEU A 517 25.31 -32.97 -8.81
N THR A 518 24.20 -33.57 -9.20
CA THR A 518 24.22 -34.78 -10.05
C THR A 518 24.64 -34.40 -11.48
N PRO A 519 25.66 -35.04 -12.07
CA PRO A 519 26.06 -34.74 -13.44
C PRO A 519 25.00 -35.20 -14.44
N SER A 520 24.76 -34.41 -15.49
CA SER A 520 23.80 -34.80 -16.54
C SER A 520 24.39 -35.80 -17.52
N GLY A 521 23.56 -36.75 -17.93
CA GLY A 521 23.79 -37.67 -19.03
C GLY A 521 23.93 -36.93 -20.36
N ARG A 522 24.57 -37.58 -21.33
CA ARG A 522 24.87 -36.99 -22.64
C ARG A 522 25.04 -38.07 -23.70
N THR A 523 25.04 -37.65 -24.96
CA THR A 523 25.44 -38.52 -26.06
C THR A 523 26.94 -38.36 -26.28
N LEU A 524 27.67 -39.48 -26.26
CA LEU A 524 29.09 -39.54 -26.54
C LEU A 524 29.29 -39.99 -28.00
N PRO A 525 29.90 -39.16 -28.87
CA PRO A 525 30.31 -39.63 -30.20
C PRO A 525 31.41 -40.70 -30.07
N PRO A 526 31.78 -41.40 -31.17
CA PRO A 526 32.90 -42.36 -31.15
C PRO A 526 34.18 -41.76 -30.57
N GLY A 527 34.76 -42.42 -29.56
CA GLY A 527 35.94 -41.91 -28.83
C GLY A 527 35.67 -40.73 -27.89
N GLY A 528 34.43 -40.23 -27.81
CA GLY A 528 34.02 -39.18 -26.88
C GLY A 528 34.08 -39.64 -25.43
N ARG A 529 34.35 -38.69 -24.52
CA ARG A 529 34.53 -38.94 -23.08
C ARG A 529 33.52 -38.18 -22.21
N MET A 530 33.17 -38.76 -21.06
CA MET A 530 32.40 -38.14 -19.99
C MET A 530 33.10 -38.40 -18.65
N SER A 531 33.57 -37.34 -18.01
CA SER A 531 34.22 -37.41 -16.71
C SER A 531 33.17 -37.23 -15.60
N VAL A 532 33.29 -38.03 -14.54
CA VAL A 532 32.34 -38.08 -13.43
C VAL A 532 33.12 -38.00 -12.13
N ARG A 533 32.71 -37.11 -11.23
CA ARG A 533 33.34 -36.89 -9.92
C ARG A 533 32.41 -37.37 -8.82
N VAL A 534 32.99 -37.99 -7.79
CA VAL A 534 32.28 -38.49 -6.62
C VAL A 534 33.08 -38.10 -5.38
N GLU A 535 32.40 -37.60 -4.36
CA GLU A 535 33.00 -37.27 -3.06
C GLU A 535 32.72 -38.39 -2.05
N PHE A 536 33.75 -38.74 -1.28
CA PHE A 536 33.70 -39.66 -0.16
C PHE A 536 33.96 -38.92 1.16
N PHE A 537 33.08 -39.10 2.13
CA PHE A 537 33.15 -38.50 3.47
C PHE A 537 32.95 -39.57 4.54
N PRO A 538 34.03 -40.16 5.09
CA PRO A 538 33.92 -41.20 6.11
C PRO A 538 33.73 -40.63 7.51
N GLU A 539 32.71 -41.11 8.24
CA GLU A 539 32.49 -40.77 9.65
C GLU A 539 33.03 -41.84 10.62
N ALA A 540 33.37 -43.02 10.11
CA ALA A 540 33.86 -44.14 10.91
C ALA A 540 34.98 -44.89 10.20
N ALA A 541 35.90 -45.45 10.99
CA ALA A 541 37.02 -46.23 10.46
C ALA A 541 36.55 -47.63 10.04
N ARG A 542 36.25 -47.81 8.74
CA ARG A 542 35.81 -49.07 8.12
C ARG A 542 35.89 -48.98 6.60
N THR A 543 35.69 -50.11 5.92
CA THR A 543 35.51 -50.14 4.46
C THR A 543 34.10 -49.69 4.06
N TYR A 544 34.01 -48.90 2.99
CA TYR A 544 32.78 -48.45 2.37
C TYR A 544 32.72 -48.93 0.92
N THR A 545 31.52 -49.29 0.46
CA THR A 545 31.27 -49.64 -0.94
C THR A 545 30.03 -48.89 -1.43
N GLY A 546 30.02 -48.59 -2.73
CA GLY A 546 28.93 -47.88 -3.39
C GLY A 546 28.99 -48.09 -4.89
N GLY A 547 28.21 -47.33 -5.62
CA GLY A 547 28.20 -47.42 -7.07
C GLY A 547 27.47 -46.26 -7.73
N VAL A 548 27.95 -45.88 -8.91
CA VAL A 548 27.30 -44.94 -9.82
C VAL A 548 26.67 -45.73 -10.96
N GLN A 549 25.35 -45.68 -11.09
CA GLN A 549 24.60 -46.38 -12.12
C GLN A 549 24.10 -45.41 -13.19
N PHE A 550 24.33 -45.71 -14.46
CA PHE A 550 23.87 -44.93 -15.62
C PHE A 550 22.92 -45.76 -16.47
N TYR A 551 21.93 -45.11 -17.09
CA TYR A 551 21.33 -45.67 -18.29
C TYR A 551 22.33 -45.69 -19.45
N LEU A 552 22.33 -46.76 -20.24
CA LEU A 552 23.16 -46.97 -21.40
C LEU A 552 22.27 -47.35 -22.59
N SER A 553 22.54 -46.77 -23.76
CA SER A 553 21.90 -47.15 -25.05
C SER A 553 22.34 -48.52 -25.56
N ASN A 554 22.14 -49.54 -24.74
CA ASN A 554 22.44 -50.92 -25.04
C ASN A 554 21.28 -51.80 -24.59
N LYS A 555 20.55 -52.37 -25.54
CA LYS A 555 19.38 -53.20 -25.26
C LYS A 555 19.64 -54.48 -24.49
N PHE A 556 20.88 -54.97 -24.50
CA PHE A 556 21.27 -56.17 -23.76
C PHE A 556 21.77 -55.83 -22.35
N THR A 557 22.37 -54.65 -22.18
CA THR A 557 22.89 -54.15 -20.91
C THR A 557 22.55 -52.67 -20.74
N PRO A 558 21.29 -52.33 -20.43
CA PRO A 558 20.79 -50.95 -20.42
C PRO A 558 21.26 -50.14 -19.22
N LEU A 559 21.95 -50.77 -18.28
CA LEU A 559 22.50 -50.14 -17.09
C LEU A 559 24.00 -50.41 -17.01
N LEU A 560 24.78 -49.35 -16.81
CA LEU A 560 26.20 -49.42 -16.47
C LEU A 560 26.35 -49.08 -14.99
N THR A 561 27.02 -49.94 -14.22
CA THR A 561 27.40 -49.63 -12.83
C THR A 561 28.91 -49.51 -12.71
N VAL A 562 29.36 -48.34 -12.25
CA VAL A 562 30.75 -48.09 -11.84
C VAL A 562 30.82 -48.26 -10.33
N GLY A 563 31.55 -49.27 -9.86
CA GLY A 563 31.70 -49.56 -8.44
C GLY A 563 32.56 -48.50 -7.75
N LEU A 564 32.28 -48.25 -6.47
CA LEU A 564 33.06 -47.37 -5.60
C LEU A 564 33.56 -48.17 -4.40
N GLN A 565 34.83 -48.00 -4.04
CA GLN A 565 35.42 -48.58 -2.84
C GLN A 565 36.27 -47.55 -2.10
N ALA A 566 36.22 -47.58 -0.77
CA ALA A 566 36.96 -46.64 0.08
C ALA A 566 37.20 -47.20 1.47
N GLU A 567 38.17 -46.64 2.19
CA GLU A 567 38.38 -46.92 3.61
C GLU A 567 38.41 -45.62 4.42
N GLY A 568 37.55 -45.53 5.45
CA GLY A 568 37.68 -44.49 6.46
C GLY A 568 38.87 -44.80 7.37
N ASP A 569 39.79 -43.87 7.51
CA ASP A 569 41.01 -44.03 8.31
C ASP A 569 41.02 -43.05 9.48
N GLY A 570 41.10 -43.59 10.71
CA GLY A 570 41.33 -42.82 11.93
C GLY A 570 42.82 -42.64 12.26
N GLY A 571 43.70 -43.05 11.34
CA GLY A 571 45.15 -42.97 11.45
C GLY A 571 45.68 -41.53 11.45
N CYS A 572 46.94 -41.42 11.82
CA CYS A 572 47.63 -40.15 12.04
C CYS A 572 48.39 -39.62 10.82
N PHE A 573 48.43 -40.36 9.71
CA PHE A 573 49.04 -39.94 8.46
C PHE A 573 47.97 -39.86 7.37
N PHE A 574 48.03 -38.84 6.51
CA PHE A 574 47.10 -38.68 5.40
C PHE A 574 47.67 -37.77 4.31
N LEU A 575 47.03 -37.80 3.13
CA LEU A 575 47.23 -36.84 2.06
C LEU A 575 46.17 -35.73 2.13
N THR A 576 46.55 -34.50 1.83
CA THR A 576 45.64 -33.34 1.80
C THR A 576 46.08 -32.35 0.72
N PRO A 577 45.18 -31.58 0.06
CA PRO A 577 43.71 -31.61 0.17
C PRO A 577 43.13 -32.92 -0.38
N GLY A 578 41.88 -33.23 -0.02
CA GLY A 578 41.19 -34.45 -0.48
C GLY A 578 40.97 -34.56 -2.00
N ALA A 579 41.16 -33.46 -2.72
CA ALA A 579 41.38 -33.41 -4.16
C ALA A 579 42.27 -32.22 -4.53
N VAL A 580 43.17 -32.42 -5.47
CA VAL A 580 43.99 -31.37 -6.09
C VAL A 580 43.28 -30.92 -7.36
N ASP A 581 42.74 -29.70 -7.33
CA ASP A 581 42.03 -29.12 -8.46
C ASP A 581 42.90 -28.11 -9.22
N PHE A 582 43.15 -28.39 -10.49
CA PHE A 582 43.82 -27.50 -11.42
C PHE A 582 42.88 -26.46 -12.04
N GLY A 583 41.57 -26.57 -11.77
CA GLY A 583 40.54 -25.72 -12.34
C GLY A 583 40.35 -25.95 -13.84
N GLY A 584 39.52 -25.09 -14.45
CA GLY A 584 39.36 -25.02 -15.91
C GLY A 584 40.38 -24.07 -16.52
N SER A 585 41.15 -24.51 -17.51
CA SER A 585 42.03 -23.68 -18.33
C SER A 585 41.48 -23.55 -19.76
N ALA A 586 41.70 -22.42 -20.42
CA ALA A 586 41.35 -22.31 -21.83
C ALA A 586 42.37 -23.08 -22.70
N GLN A 587 41.91 -23.59 -23.84
CA GLN A 587 42.76 -24.34 -24.77
C GLN A 587 44.02 -23.54 -25.14
N GLY A 588 45.19 -24.09 -24.84
CA GLY A 588 46.49 -23.45 -25.08
C GLY A 588 47.06 -22.65 -23.88
N CYS A 589 46.35 -22.58 -22.75
CA CYS A 589 46.90 -22.07 -21.50
C CYS A 589 47.63 -23.20 -20.72
N THR A 590 48.73 -22.86 -20.05
CA THR A 590 49.41 -23.78 -19.12
C THR A 590 48.82 -23.64 -17.72
N SER A 591 48.34 -24.74 -17.14
CA SER A 591 47.95 -24.76 -15.72
C SER A 591 49.21 -24.82 -14.83
N PRO A 592 49.30 -23.98 -13.79
CA PRO A 592 50.39 -24.08 -12.82
C PRO A 592 50.36 -25.43 -12.10
N ASP A 593 51.54 -25.91 -11.68
CA ASP A 593 51.63 -27.13 -10.88
C ASP A 593 50.91 -26.92 -9.54
N GLN A 594 50.13 -27.92 -9.14
CA GLN A 594 49.38 -27.91 -7.88
C GLN A 594 49.99 -28.93 -6.91
N VAL A 595 49.74 -28.78 -5.62
CA VAL A 595 50.45 -29.53 -4.58
C VAL A 595 49.49 -30.32 -3.70
N ALA A 596 49.74 -31.63 -3.57
CA ALA A 596 49.24 -32.41 -2.45
C ALA A 596 50.29 -32.47 -1.33
N TYR A 597 49.89 -32.65 -0.08
CA TYR A 597 50.78 -32.72 1.07
C TYR A 597 50.62 -34.07 1.75
N ALA A 598 51.74 -34.75 1.98
CA ALA A 598 51.82 -35.86 2.91
C ALA A 598 52.00 -35.31 4.33
N VAL A 599 51.01 -35.49 5.19
CA VAL A 599 50.97 -34.93 6.55
C VAL A 599 51.14 -36.05 7.57
N ASN A 600 52.02 -35.83 8.54
CA ASN A 600 52.29 -36.79 9.60
C ASN A 600 51.96 -36.19 10.99
N HIS A 601 50.85 -36.62 11.58
CA HIS A 601 50.49 -36.37 12.99
C HIS A 601 50.81 -37.57 13.89
N CYS A 602 51.51 -38.58 13.38
CA CYS A 602 51.94 -39.70 14.19
C CYS A 602 53.03 -39.29 15.18
N ALA A 603 53.13 -40.03 16.28
CA ALA A 603 54.17 -39.79 17.29
C ALA A 603 55.59 -40.04 16.76
N GLY A 604 55.73 -40.85 15.72
CA GLY A 604 57.01 -41.18 15.08
C GLY A 604 57.06 -40.76 13.60
N PRO A 605 58.27 -40.75 13.00
CA PRO A 605 58.44 -40.47 11.58
C PRO A 605 57.69 -41.50 10.72
N VAL A 606 57.10 -41.05 9.62
CA VAL A 606 56.40 -41.91 8.64
C VAL A 606 57.17 -41.88 7.32
N THR A 607 57.51 -43.05 6.78
CA THR A 607 58.23 -43.17 5.52
C THR A 607 57.24 -43.44 4.39
N VAL A 608 57.22 -42.57 3.38
CA VAL A 608 56.50 -42.79 2.12
C VAL A 608 57.41 -43.56 1.19
N THR A 609 56.95 -44.72 0.74
CA THR A 609 57.73 -45.70 -0.04
C THR A 609 57.42 -45.66 -1.53
N GLU A 610 56.20 -45.27 -1.89
CA GLU A 610 55.75 -45.14 -3.27
C GLU A 610 54.85 -43.91 -3.42
N VAL A 611 54.96 -43.22 -4.55
CA VAL A 611 54.07 -42.14 -4.98
C VAL A 611 53.89 -42.25 -6.49
N HIS A 612 52.65 -42.30 -6.96
CA HIS A 612 52.32 -42.32 -8.39
C HIS A 612 50.99 -41.64 -8.68
N THR A 613 50.80 -41.22 -9.95
CA THR A 613 49.50 -40.75 -10.45
C THR A 613 48.85 -41.83 -11.29
N SER A 614 47.54 -41.72 -11.54
CA SER A 614 46.80 -42.64 -12.42
C SER A 614 47.20 -42.59 -13.90
N GLY A 615 48.09 -41.67 -14.29
CA GLY A 615 48.60 -41.50 -15.65
C GLY A 615 48.18 -40.17 -16.31
N PRO A 616 48.57 -39.95 -17.59
CA PRO A 616 48.24 -38.73 -18.33
C PRO A 616 46.73 -38.44 -18.31
N PRO A 617 46.31 -37.16 -18.21
CA PRO A 617 47.13 -35.94 -18.35
C PRO A 617 47.85 -35.46 -17.10
N PHE A 618 47.79 -36.21 -16.00
CA PHE A 618 48.47 -35.87 -14.75
C PHE A 618 49.82 -36.57 -14.65
N SER A 619 50.80 -35.91 -14.05
CA SER A 619 52.11 -36.49 -13.74
C SER A 619 52.71 -35.84 -12.51
N LEU A 620 53.63 -36.51 -11.82
CA LEU A 620 54.43 -35.85 -10.78
C LEU A 620 55.26 -34.72 -11.40
N ALA A 621 55.31 -33.57 -10.73
CA ALA A 621 56.11 -32.45 -11.19
C ALA A 621 57.62 -32.76 -11.03
N PRO A 622 58.51 -32.14 -11.81
CA PRO A 622 59.95 -32.42 -11.75
C PRO A 622 60.61 -32.20 -10.39
N ASN A 623 60.02 -31.36 -9.54
CA ASN A 623 60.47 -31.06 -8.18
C ASN A 623 59.78 -31.92 -7.10
N ALA A 624 59.05 -32.99 -7.48
CA ALA A 624 58.46 -33.90 -6.52
C ALA A 624 59.52 -34.68 -5.72
N PRO A 625 59.27 -35.00 -4.44
CA PRO A 625 60.21 -35.74 -3.61
C PRO A 625 60.55 -37.12 -4.21
N ALA A 626 61.83 -37.48 -4.21
CA ALA A 626 62.25 -38.83 -4.57
C ALA A 626 61.83 -39.82 -3.48
N VAL A 627 61.20 -40.93 -3.87
CA VAL A 627 60.83 -42.01 -2.95
C VAL A 627 62.00 -42.99 -2.74
N PRO A 628 62.22 -43.52 -1.51
CA PRO A 628 61.44 -43.23 -0.31
C PRO A 628 61.84 -41.91 0.36
N PHE A 629 60.87 -41.21 0.96
CA PHE A 629 61.12 -40.01 1.79
C PHE A 629 60.42 -40.13 3.14
N THR A 630 60.90 -39.39 4.15
CA THR A 630 60.36 -39.43 5.51
C THR A 630 59.69 -38.12 5.88
N VAL A 631 58.46 -38.19 6.38
CA VAL A 631 57.73 -37.07 6.96
C VAL A 631 57.93 -37.11 8.48
N GLN A 632 58.56 -36.07 9.02
CA GLN A 632 58.81 -35.98 10.47
C GLN A 632 57.50 -35.78 11.26
N PRO A 633 57.45 -36.15 12.55
CA PRO A 633 56.28 -35.90 13.41
C PRO A 633 55.85 -34.44 13.38
N ASN A 634 54.54 -34.20 13.26
CA ASN A 634 53.92 -32.88 13.06
C ASN A 634 54.41 -32.10 11.82
N GLY A 635 55.05 -32.80 10.89
CA GLY A 635 55.53 -32.23 9.62
C GLY A 635 54.61 -32.54 8.46
N ASN A 636 54.85 -31.85 7.35
CA ASN A 636 54.28 -32.18 6.05
C ASN A 636 55.35 -32.10 4.96
N VAL A 637 55.17 -32.86 3.88
CA VAL A 637 56.03 -32.84 2.68
C VAL A 637 55.17 -32.58 1.45
N PRO A 638 55.46 -31.55 0.64
CA PRO A 638 54.72 -31.27 -0.59
C PRO A 638 55.05 -32.30 -1.69
N ILE A 639 54.02 -32.72 -2.41
CA ILE A 639 54.03 -33.60 -3.58
C ILE A 639 53.41 -32.79 -4.74
N PRO A 640 54.21 -32.01 -5.48
CA PRO A 640 53.74 -31.23 -6.62
C PRO A 640 53.37 -32.15 -7.79
N VAL A 641 52.26 -31.81 -8.45
CA VAL A 641 51.65 -32.52 -9.58
C VAL A 641 51.48 -31.54 -10.74
N SER A 642 51.80 -31.99 -11.95
CA SER A 642 51.59 -31.25 -13.19
C SER A 642 50.36 -31.76 -13.94
N TYR A 643 49.67 -30.84 -14.61
CA TYR A 643 48.53 -31.12 -15.48
C TYR A 643 48.82 -30.66 -16.91
N ARG A 644 48.75 -31.59 -17.87
CA ARG A 644 49.04 -31.36 -19.31
C ARG A 644 47.95 -32.00 -20.17
N PRO A 645 46.80 -31.34 -20.31
CA PRO A 645 45.64 -31.91 -21.00
C PRO A 645 45.81 -32.01 -22.53
N PRO A 646 45.41 -33.12 -23.16
CA PRO A 646 45.56 -33.34 -24.60
C PRO A 646 44.44 -32.72 -25.45
N SER A 647 43.26 -32.48 -24.86
CA SER A 647 42.06 -32.02 -25.57
C SER A 647 41.09 -31.28 -24.64
N ILE A 648 40.09 -30.63 -25.24
CA ILE A 648 38.98 -30.00 -24.53
C ILE A 648 38.18 -31.06 -23.75
N GLY A 649 37.71 -30.68 -22.55
CA GLY A 649 36.90 -31.50 -21.66
C GLY A 649 37.44 -31.49 -20.23
N ASP A 650 36.67 -32.05 -19.31
CA ASP A 650 37.13 -32.31 -17.95
C ASP A 650 38.06 -33.53 -17.94
N ASP A 651 39.03 -33.54 -17.06
CA ASP A 651 39.97 -34.63 -16.81
C ASP A 651 39.95 -34.97 -15.32
N VAL A 652 39.98 -36.28 -15.03
CA VAL A 652 39.99 -36.81 -13.67
C VAL A 652 41.06 -37.89 -13.53
N GLY A 653 41.68 -37.95 -12.36
CA GLY A 653 42.67 -38.94 -12.02
C GLY A 653 42.87 -39.03 -10.51
N SER A 654 43.92 -39.73 -10.08
CA SER A 654 44.28 -39.81 -8.67
C SER A 654 45.79 -39.72 -8.46
N LEU A 655 46.19 -39.22 -7.30
CA LEU A 655 47.52 -39.33 -6.74
C LEU A 655 47.45 -40.34 -5.59
N SER A 656 48.33 -41.34 -5.62
CA SER A 656 48.39 -42.45 -4.67
C SER A 656 49.75 -42.48 -3.98
N ALA A 657 49.76 -42.68 -2.66
CA ALA A 657 50.98 -42.84 -1.87
C ALA A 657 50.87 -44.01 -0.88
N ILE A 658 51.91 -44.85 -0.83
CA ILE A 658 52.04 -45.95 0.15
C ILE A 658 53.04 -45.55 1.22
N ALA A 659 52.61 -45.56 2.48
CA ALA A 659 53.41 -45.17 3.62
C ALA A 659 53.62 -46.34 4.61
N SER A 660 54.66 -46.24 5.44
CA SER A 660 55.02 -47.27 6.43
C SER A 660 53.93 -47.55 7.47
N THR A 661 52.89 -46.72 7.55
CA THR A 661 51.73 -46.90 8.45
C THR A 661 50.79 -48.01 8.00
N ARG A 662 50.70 -48.30 6.69
CA ARG A 662 49.73 -49.27 6.14
C ARG A 662 50.04 -49.67 4.69
N ALA A 663 49.56 -50.85 4.29
CA ALA A 663 49.70 -51.35 2.92
C ALA A 663 48.69 -50.73 1.94
N THR A 664 47.47 -50.39 2.38
CA THR A 664 46.49 -49.71 1.52
C THR A 664 46.97 -48.29 1.20
N PRO A 665 46.98 -47.86 -0.06
CA PRO A 665 47.42 -46.52 -0.43
C PRO A 665 46.50 -45.43 0.14
N TYR A 666 47.11 -44.30 0.50
CA TYR A 666 46.41 -43.04 0.66
C TYR A 666 46.20 -42.43 -0.72
N GLN A 667 45.00 -41.95 -1.01
CA GLN A 667 44.72 -41.32 -2.30
C GLN A 667 44.07 -39.95 -2.15
N VAL A 668 44.35 -39.08 -3.11
CA VAL A 668 43.63 -37.83 -3.35
C VAL A 668 43.27 -37.75 -4.83
N GLY A 669 42.12 -37.19 -5.16
CA GLY A 669 41.77 -37.03 -6.56
C GLY A 669 42.52 -35.90 -7.22
N LEU A 670 42.65 -35.99 -8.52
CA LEU A 670 43.20 -34.96 -9.39
C LEU A 670 42.08 -34.54 -10.34
N THR A 671 41.79 -33.25 -10.40
CA THR A 671 40.78 -32.71 -11.32
C THR A 671 41.35 -31.56 -12.12
N GLY A 672 40.99 -31.49 -13.39
CA GLY A 672 41.27 -30.35 -14.25
C GLY A 672 40.27 -30.31 -15.39
N GLY A 673 40.29 -29.24 -16.17
CA GLY A 673 39.52 -29.20 -17.41
C GLY A 673 40.11 -28.23 -18.41
N VAL A 674 39.87 -28.49 -19.69
CA VAL A 674 40.16 -27.54 -20.77
C VAL A 674 38.88 -27.11 -21.44
N LEU A 675 38.65 -25.80 -21.49
CA LEU A 675 37.54 -25.19 -22.21
C LEU A 675 38.03 -24.66 -23.57
N PRO A 676 37.15 -24.56 -24.59
CA PRO A 676 37.47 -23.82 -25.82
C PRO A 676 37.88 -22.38 -25.49
N ALA A 677 38.72 -21.75 -26.32
CA ALA A 677 39.03 -20.33 -26.17
C ALA A 677 37.77 -19.48 -26.45
N SER A 678 37.27 -18.75 -25.45
CA SER A 678 36.08 -17.92 -25.58
C SER A 678 36.41 -16.63 -26.35
N ALA A 679 35.88 -16.52 -27.57
CA ALA A 679 35.77 -15.24 -28.27
C ALA A 679 34.69 -14.41 -27.60
N MET A 680 35.03 -13.18 -27.23
CA MET A 680 34.13 -12.24 -26.58
C MET A 680 33.70 -11.18 -27.57
N HIS A 681 32.39 -10.96 -27.60
CA HIS A 681 31.76 -9.90 -28.37
C HIS A 681 30.84 -9.14 -27.44
N ASP A 682 31.33 -8.01 -26.95
CA ASP A 682 30.54 -7.12 -26.11
C ASP A 682 29.97 -6.01 -26.99
N GLN A 683 28.71 -5.64 -26.73
CA GLN A 683 28.01 -4.59 -27.48
C GLN A 683 27.30 -3.65 -26.53
N TRP A 684 27.29 -2.36 -26.87
CA TRP A 684 26.56 -1.31 -26.16
C TRP A 684 25.96 -0.34 -27.16
N ASP A 685 24.80 0.21 -26.85
CA ASP A 685 24.30 1.41 -27.50
C ASP A 685 24.56 2.60 -26.59
N GLN A 686 25.21 3.64 -27.11
CA GLN A 686 25.37 4.90 -26.41
C GLN A 686 23.98 5.51 -26.21
N SER A 687 23.45 5.46 -25.00
CA SER A 687 22.15 6.02 -24.69
C SER A 687 22.18 7.55 -24.67
N THR A 688 20.99 8.18 -24.72
CA THR A 688 20.85 9.53 -24.19
C THR A 688 21.32 9.56 -22.73
N PRO A 689 21.92 10.65 -22.23
CA PRO A 689 22.43 10.71 -20.86
C PRO A 689 21.35 10.31 -19.83
N LYS A 690 21.61 9.24 -19.10
CA LYS A 690 20.78 8.76 -17.99
C LYS A 690 21.44 9.12 -16.67
N VAL A 691 20.65 9.56 -15.69
CA VAL A 691 21.15 9.99 -14.39
C VAL A 691 20.35 9.35 -13.26
N ASP A 692 21.04 8.72 -12.32
CA ASP A 692 20.47 8.31 -11.04
C ASP A 692 20.98 9.29 -9.97
N LEU A 693 20.14 10.21 -9.52
CA LEU A 693 20.47 11.22 -8.51
C LEU A 693 19.96 10.81 -7.14
N LEU A 694 20.88 10.52 -6.24
CA LEU A 694 20.61 10.34 -4.81
C LEU A 694 20.98 11.63 -4.07
N MET A 695 19.99 12.25 -3.43
CA MET A 695 20.25 13.34 -2.49
C MET A 695 20.23 12.80 -1.06
N VAL A 696 21.24 13.16 -0.28
CA VAL A 696 21.29 12.87 1.17
C VAL A 696 21.21 14.20 1.91
N ILE A 697 20.06 14.45 2.54
CA ILE A 697 19.76 15.74 3.18
C ILE A 697 19.77 15.57 4.69
N ASP A 698 20.53 16.42 5.36
CA ASP A 698 20.58 16.46 6.81
C ASP A 698 19.24 16.92 7.39
N ASN A 699 18.65 16.10 8.28
CA ASN A 699 17.39 16.37 8.97
C ASN A 699 17.58 16.76 10.44
N SER A 700 18.79 17.24 10.79
CA SER A 700 19.13 17.82 12.09
C SER A 700 18.39 19.15 12.37
N GLY A 701 18.34 19.55 13.64
CA GLY A 701 17.68 20.81 14.05
C GLY A 701 18.41 22.08 13.62
N SER A 702 19.71 22.00 13.39
CA SER A 702 20.61 23.10 12.98
C SER A 702 20.41 23.49 11.50
N MET A 703 19.93 22.55 10.69
CA MET A 703 19.68 22.70 9.25
C MET A 703 18.56 23.67 8.84
N ALA A 704 17.92 24.37 9.76
CA ALA A 704 16.77 25.23 9.47
C ALA A 704 17.06 26.29 8.38
N SER A 705 18.20 26.97 8.47
CA SER A 705 18.61 28.01 7.52
C SER A 705 19.03 27.42 6.17
N VAL A 706 19.76 26.31 6.17
CA VAL A 706 20.26 25.63 4.97
C VAL A 706 19.12 24.95 4.19
N GLN A 707 18.20 24.24 4.86
CA GLN A 707 17.02 23.66 4.19
C GLN A 707 16.09 24.74 3.64
N HIS A 708 15.96 25.89 4.31
CA HIS A 708 15.22 27.02 3.76
C HIS A 708 15.85 27.58 2.48
N ALA A 709 17.18 27.75 2.47
CA ALA A 709 17.93 28.16 1.29
C ALA A 709 17.84 27.12 0.16
N LEU A 710 17.91 25.82 0.47
CA LEU A 710 17.67 24.75 -0.48
C LEU A 710 16.30 24.90 -1.14
N GLN A 711 15.22 24.94 -0.35
CA GLN A 711 13.84 25.06 -0.83
C GLN A 711 13.63 26.31 -1.70
N ALA A 712 14.23 27.44 -1.32
CA ALA A 712 14.13 28.69 -2.08
C ALA A 712 14.85 28.64 -3.45
N ASN A 713 15.76 27.69 -3.67
CA ASN A 713 16.62 27.62 -4.86
C ASN A 713 16.44 26.33 -5.68
N LEU A 714 15.49 25.45 -5.36
CA LEU A 714 15.28 24.18 -6.08
C LEU A 714 14.89 24.36 -7.55
N ASP A 715 14.37 25.53 -7.94
CA ASP A 715 14.10 25.83 -9.36
C ASP A 715 15.37 25.79 -10.21
N HIS A 716 16.52 26.17 -9.67
CA HIS A 716 17.81 26.07 -10.37
C HIS A 716 18.19 24.62 -10.65
N LEU A 717 18.02 23.76 -9.65
CA LEU A 717 18.21 22.31 -9.77
C LEU A 717 17.25 21.72 -10.82
N TRP A 718 15.96 22.04 -10.71
CA TRP A 718 14.93 21.56 -11.61
C TRP A 718 15.19 21.99 -13.05
N ASN A 719 15.55 23.24 -13.29
CA ASN A 719 15.81 23.75 -14.63
C ASN A 719 16.94 22.97 -15.31
N ARG A 720 18.00 22.58 -14.58
CA ARG A 720 19.07 21.72 -15.15
C ARG A 720 18.59 20.32 -15.48
N ILE A 721 17.74 19.73 -14.63
CA ILE A 721 17.15 18.39 -14.86
C ILE A 721 16.18 18.44 -16.06
N ALA A 722 15.33 19.47 -16.14
CA ALA A 722 14.31 19.64 -17.16
C ALA A 722 14.87 20.02 -18.54
N ILE A 723 15.92 20.85 -18.60
CA ILE A 723 16.57 21.25 -19.87
C ILE A 723 17.27 20.06 -20.55
N ALA A 724 17.61 19.02 -19.80
CA ALA A 724 18.36 17.89 -20.32
C ALA A 724 17.54 16.89 -21.17
N ASN A 725 16.21 16.91 -21.07
CA ASN A 725 15.35 15.80 -21.52
C ASN A 725 15.91 14.43 -21.08
N ALA A 726 16.55 14.39 -19.91
CA ALA A 726 17.29 13.24 -19.44
C ALA A 726 16.33 12.20 -18.87
N ASP A 727 16.64 10.94 -19.13
CA ASP A 727 15.99 9.81 -18.47
C ASP A 727 16.60 9.68 -17.06
N PHE A 728 15.90 10.22 -16.06
CA PHE A 728 16.41 10.35 -14.69
C PHE A 728 15.69 9.46 -13.69
N HIS A 729 16.42 8.98 -12.70
CA HIS A 729 15.87 8.50 -11.43
C HIS A 729 16.33 9.45 -10.34
N ILE A 730 15.41 10.05 -9.58
CA ILE A 730 15.76 10.94 -8.46
C ILE A 730 15.15 10.39 -7.19
N ALA A 731 15.95 10.30 -6.15
CA ALA A 731 15.50 9.89 -4.83
C ALA A 731 16.22 10.67 -3.73
N ILE A 732 15.57 10.79 -2.58
CA ILE A 732 16.07 11.51 -1.42
C ILE A 732 16.07 10.56 -0.22
N THR A 733 17.14 10.56 0.56
CA THR A 733 17.21 9.94 1.89
C THR A 733 17.74 10.97 2.89
N THR A 734 17.63 10.67 4.18
CA THR A 734 18.16 11.52 5.25
C THR A 734 19.49 11.00 5.80
N SER A 735 20.11 11.80 6.67
CA SER A 735 21.29 11.45 7.48
C SER A 735 20.99 10.48 8.63
N GLY A 736 19.72 10.27 8.99
CA GLY A 736 19.36 9.43 10.13
C GLY A 736 19.36 7.94 9.83
N THR A 737 20.02 7.15 10.70
CA THR A 737 20.13 5.69 10.54
C THR A 737 19.17 4.87 11.41
N TYR A 738 18.46 5.50 12.35
CA TYR A 738 17.46 4.86 13.22
C TYR A 738 16.34 5.83 13.58
N ALA A 739 15.16 5.30 13.91
CA ALA A 739 14.02 6.13 14.31
C ALA A 739 14.30 6.83 15.65
N TYR A 740 14.34 8.18 15.65
CA TYR A 740 14.55 8.94 16.89
C TYR A 740 14.06 10.39 16.79
N THR A 741 13.09 10.77 17.62
CA THR A 741 12.50 12.12 17.63
C THR A 741 12.58 12.84 18.98
N GLN A 742 13.27 12.26 19.97
CA GLN A 742 13.25 12.67 21.39
C GLN A 742 11.85 12.82 22.01
N GLY A 743 10.77 12.39 21.34
CA GLY A 743 9.40 12.57 21.82
C GLY A 743 8.81 13.99 21.70
N TRP A 744 9.55 14.96 21.13
CA TRP A 744 9.13 16.37 21.09
C TRP A 744 8.52 16.81 19.74
N THR A 745 8.81 16.11 18.63
CA THR A 745 8.32 16.46 17.28
C THR A 745 8.25 15.23 16.38
N GLN A 746 7.14 15.00 15.65
CA GLN A 746 7.09 13.93 14.65
C GLN A 746 7.84 14.34 13.39
N CYS A 747 8.86 13.56 12.99
CA CYS A 747 9.48 13.73 11.69
C CYS A 747 8.52 13.33 10.57
N PRO A 748 8.48 14.07 9.45
CA PRO A 748 7.69 13.69 8.29
C PRO A 748 8.18 12.35 7.70
N GLY A 749 7.35 11.72 6.85
CA GLY A 749 7.75 10.58 6.03
C GLY A 749 7.80 9.21 6.69
N GLY A 750 7.34 9.07 7.94
CA GLY A 750 7.01 7.78 8.56
C GLY A 750 8.18 7.03 9.22
N ALA A 751 9.44 7.38 8.97
CA ALA A 751 10.58 6.71 9.60
C ALA A 751 11.10 7.42 10.87
N SER A 752 10.39 8.43 11.37
CA SER A 752 10.83 9.23 12.53
C SER A 752 12.23 9.82 12.34
N GLY A 753 12.56 10.23 11.10
CA GLY A 753 13.85 10.81 10.73
C GLY A 753 14.98 9.79 10.56
N GLY A 754 14.68 8.49 10.68
CA GLY A 754 15.60 7.36 10.59
C GLY A 754 15.42 6.55 9.31
N GLU A 755 15.48 7.19 8.16
CA GLU A 755 15.29 6.56 6.85
C GLU A 755 16.31 5.44 6.59
N ALA A 756 17.53 5.55 7.15
CA ALA A 756 18.57 4.52 7.08
C ALA A 756 18.91 4.07 5.64
N GLY A 757 18.87 5.01 4.70
CA GLY A 757 19.09 4.77 3.27
C GLY A 757 17.82 4.44 2.48
N ARG A 758 16.67 4.23 3.12
CA ARG A 758 15.40 4.09 2.39
C ARG A 758 14.97 5.44 1.83
N PHE A 759 14.36 5.45 0.64
CA PHE A 759 13.88 6.71 0.08
C PHE A 759 12.75 7.33 0.89
N PHE A 760 12.86 8.63 1.10
CA PHE A 760 11.90 9.49 1.76
C PHE A 760 10.78 9.92 0.78
N PRO A 761 9.51 9.90 1.20
CA PRO A 761 9.02 9.37 2.47
C PRO A 761 8.84 7.84 2.46
N VAL A 762 9.17 7.19 3.57
CA VAL A 762 9.11 5.72 3.74
C VAL A 762 7.66 5.22 3.84
N ASP A 763 6.74 6.06 4.31
CA ASP A 763 5.31 5.75 4.38
C ASP A 763 4.58 5.74 3.02
N ASN A 764 5.28 6.02 1.92
CA ASN A 764 4.72 6.13 0.57
C ASN A 764 3.58 7.15 0.44
N SER A 765 3.55 8.18 1.30
CA SER A 765 2.57 9.29 1.20
C SER A 765 2.66 10.06 -0.12
N ARG A 766 3.76 9.94 -0.86
CA ARG A 766 3.99 10.47 -2.20
C ARG A 766 5.07 9.64 -2.92
N PRO A 767 5.18 9.74 -4.27
CA PRO A 767 6.23 9.06 -5.01
C PRO A 767 7.63 9.43 -4.48
N ARG A 768 8.45 8.41 -4.23
CA ARG A 768 9.78 8.55 -3.62
C ARG A 768 10.94 8.17 -4.56
N LEU A 769 10.65 7.33 -5.56
CA LEU A 769 11.46 7.17 -6.76
C LEU A 769 10.82 8.02 -7.85
N LEU A 770 11.48 9.11 -8.22
CA LEU A 770 10.98 10.08 -9.19
C LEU A 770 11.60 9.80 -10.56
N THR A 771 10.75 9.71 -11.57
CA THR A 771 11.08 9.42 -12.97
C THR A 771 10.41 10.47 -13.87
N PRO A 772 10.79 10.60 -15.16
CA PRO A 772 10.07 11.46 -16.10
C PRO A 772 8.57 11.16 -16.18
N GLU A 773 8.16 9.92 -15.90
CA GLU A 773 6.78 9.46 -15.90
C GLU A 773 6.02 9.80 -14.61
N THR A 774 6.70 10.29 -13.57
CA THR A 774 6.06 10.64 -12.30
C THR A 774 5.18 11.89 -12.48
N ALA A 775 3.89 11.77 -12.15
CA ALA A 775 2.96 12.90 -12.20
C ALA A 775 3.41 14.05 -11.29
N ASN A 776 3.43 15.27 -11.82
CA ASN A 776 3.89 16.47 -11.11
C ASN A 776 5.28 16.30 -10.46
N VAL A 777 6.21 15.64 -11.17
CA VAL A 777 7.55 15.29 -10.67
C VAL A 777 8.31 16.46 -10.03
N LYS A 778 8.15 17.68 -10.53
CA LYS A 778 8.74 18.89 -9.93
C LYS A 778 8.23 19.11 -8.50
N ASP A 779 6.93 19.11 -8.32
CA ASP A 779 6.30 19.34 -7.01
C ASP A 779 6.61 18.18 -6.06
N ALA A 780 6.64 16.95 -6.57
CA ALA A 780 7.04 15.77 -5.79
C ALA A 780 8.50 15.85 -5.31
N LEU A 781 9.43 16.27 -6.19
CA LEU A 781 10.83 16.51 -5.83
C LEU A 781 10.94 17.56 -4.73
N PHE A 782 10.27 18.70 -4.91
CA PHE A 782 10.34 19.80 -3.95
C PHE A 782 9.77 19.37 -2.60
N ALA A 783 8.65 18.65 -2.60
CA ALA A 783 8.09 18.08 -1.38
C ALA A 783 9.02 17.03 -0.73
N ASN A 784 9.75 16.23 -1.51
CA ASN A 784 10.67 15.21 -0.99
C ASN A 784 11.94 15.79 -0.36
N THR A 785 12.34 17.02 -0.70
CA THR A 785 13.45 17.70 0.00
C THR A 785 13.11 18.21 1.40
N ASN A 786 11.81 18.26 1.76
CA ASN A 786 11.37 18.68 3.08
C ASN A 786 11.42 17.50 4.07
N VAL A 787 12.64 17.12 4.44
CA VAL A 787 12.94 15.94 5.28
C VAL A 787 12.72 16.19 6.78
N GLY A 788 12.48 17.44 7.18
CA GLY A 788 12.26 17.84 8.57
C GLY A 788 13.54 18.24 9.31
N LEU A 789 13.35 18.70 10.55
CA LEU A 789 14.39 19.26 11.44
C LEU A 789 14.29 18.64 12.84
N CYS A 790 14.36 17.32 12.91
CA CYS A 790 13.83 16.54 14.04
C CYS A 790 14.71 15.36 14.44
N HIS A 791 15.86 15.20 13.79
CA HIS A 791 16.84 14.18 14.09
C HIS A 791 18.14 14.81 14.66
N TRP A 792 19.08 13.99 15.12
CA TRP A 792 20.40 14.46 15.61
C TRP A 792 21.57 13.66 15.03
N ASP A 793 21.27 12.57 14.34
CA ASP A 793 22.24 11.69 13.71
C ASP A 793 22.65 12.27 12.35
N GLU A 794 23.95 12.49 12.19
CA GLU A 794 24.56 13.18 11.05
C GLU A 794 25.52 12.25 10.30
N ARG A 795 25.02 11.03 9.99
CA ARG A 795 25.78 10.04 9.23
C ARG A 795 25.29 10.08 7.79
N PHE A 796 26.12 10.51 6.86
CA PHE A 796 25.73 10.74 5.47
C PHE A 796 26.20 9.63 4.56
N LEU A 797 27.48 9.27 4.68
CA LEU A 797 28.09 8.25 3.83
C LEU A 797 27.48 6.87 4.09
N GLN A 798 27.06 6.59 5.32
CA GLN A 798 26.42 5.33 5.69
C GLN A 798 25.03 5.17 5.04
N PRO A 799 24.04 6.07 5.23
CA PRO A 799 22.78 6.03 4.49
C PRO A 799 22.95 6.09 2.97
N ALA A 800 23.92 6.85 2.46
CA ALA A 800 24.20 6.88 1.01
C ALA A 800 24.56 5.49 0.48
N VAL A 801 25.48 4.79 1.14
CA VAL A 801 25.86 3.42 0.78
C VAL A 801 24.70 2.45 0.97
N ALA A 802 23.98 2.53 2.09
CA ALA A 802 22.83 1.67 2.36
C ALA A 802 21.74 1.84 1.27
N ALA A 803 21.50 3.07 0.82
CA ALA A 803 20.52 3.37 -0.21
C ALA A 803 20.83 2.69 -1.56
N LEU A 804 22.12 2.46 -1.83
CA LEU A 804 22.65 2.00 -3.11
C LEU A 804 23.09 0.52 -3.08
N THR A 805 22.94 -0.17 -1.96
CA THR A 805 23.41 -1.55 -1.77
C THR A 805 22.31 -2.47 -1.24
N ASP A 806 22.56 -3.78 -1.31
CA ASP A 806 21.65 -4.78 -0.79
C ASP A 806 21.50 -4.67 0.74
N PRO A 807 20.29 -4.93 1.29
CA PRO A 807 19.10 -5.43 0.60
C PRO A 807 18.19 -4.34 0.03
N LEU A 808 18.48 -3.06 0.27
CA LEU A 808 17.57 -1.98 -0.13
C LEU A 808 17.49 -1.87 -1.65
N ILE A 809 18.63 -1.88 -2.35
CA ILE A 809 18.64 -1.61 -3.79
C ILE A 809 18.02 -2.72 -4.65
N SER A 810 17.93 -3.95 -4.14
CA SER A 810 17.34 -5.10 -4.85
C SER A 810 15.92 -5.45 -4.42
N SER A 811 15.43 -4.90 -3.30
CA SER A 811 14.13 -5.22 -2.75
C SER A 811 13.14 -4.07 -2.89
N THR A 812 11.89 -4.37 -3.25
CA THR A 812 10.80 -3.39 -3.19
C THR A 812 10.40 -3.09 -1.75
N LYS A 813 10.70 -3.97 -0.79
CA LYS A 813 10.40 -3.82 0.64
C LYS A 813 11.68 -3.92 1.49
N ALA A 814 11.94 -2.96 2.36
CA ALA A 814 13.07 -3.03 3.27
C ALA A 814 12.86 -4.16 4.32
N PRO A 815 13.86 -5.02 4.56
CA PRO A 815 13.75 -6.06 5.58
C PRO A 815 13.56 -5.48 6.99
N GLY A 816 12.67 -6.11 7.77
CA GLY A 816 12.46 -5.75 9.18
C GLY A 816 11.63 -4.49 9.43
N THR A 817 11.05 -3.89 8.39
CA THR A 817 10.22 -2.67 8.52
C THR A 817 8.72 -2.99 8.40
N PRO A 818 7.84 -2.15 8.99
CA PRO A 818 6.39 -2.34 8.92
C PRO A 818 5.78 -1.83 7.61
N TYR A 819 6.53 -1.10 6.77
CA TYR A 819 6.00 -0.42 5.60
C TYR A 819 5.96 -1.35 4.38
N ALA A 820 4.84 -1.35 3.66
CA ALA A 820 4.72 -2.05 2.40
C ALA A 820 5.41 -1.21 1.32
N SER A 821 6.38 -1.81 0.64
CA SER A 821 7.10 -1.18 -0.48
C SER A 821 8.00 0.01 -0.11
N ASP A 822 8.82 -0.11 0.96
CA ASP A 822 9.79 0.91 1.40
C ASP A 822 11.26 0.63 1.02
N GLY A 823 11.54 -0.38 0.17
CA GLY A 823 12.88 -0.67 -0.37
C GLY A 823 13.21 0.13 -1.65
N ASN A 824 14.46 0.11 -2.11
CA ASN A 824 14.94 1.02 -3.16
C ASN A 824 15.02 0.37 -4.57
N ALA A 825 14.44 -0.81 -4.75
CA ALA A 825 14.40 -1.49 -6.04
C ALA A 825 13.93 -0.58 -7.18
N GLY A 826 14.69 -0.60 -8.28
CA GLY A 826 14.40 0.18 -9.48
C GLY A 826 15.13 1.52 -9.57
N PHE A 827 15.87 1.96 -8.54
CA PHE A 827 16.61 3.23 -8.61
C PHE A 827 17.91 3.16 -9.41
N LEU A 828 18.80 2.21 -9.12
CA LEU A 828 20.14 2.18 -9.71
C LEU A 828 20.14 1.43 -11.05
N ARG A 829 20.67 2.07 -12.10
CA ARG A 829 20.78 1.51 -13.46
C ARG A 829 22.25 1.45 -13.88
N ASP A 830 22.70 0.32 -14.43
CA ASP A 830 24.12 0.14 -14.77
C ASP A 830 24.64 1.11 -15.84
N ASP A 831 23.76 1.56 -16.74
CA ASP A 831 24.07 2.46 -17.86
C ASP A 831 23.81 3.95 -17.55
N ALA A 832 23.42 4.29 -16.31
CA ALA A 832 23.24 5.66 -15.86
C ALA A 832 24.44 6.18 -15.06
N ARG A 833 24.72 7.49 -15.14
CA ARG A 833 25.64 8.15 -14.19
C ARG A 833 24.97 8.22 -12.81
N LEU A 834 25.66 7.79 -11.77
CA LEU A 834 25.21 7.96 -10.39
C LEU A 834 25.71 9.31 -9.86
N ALA A 835 24.78 10.18 -9.51
CA ALA A 835 25.03 11.44 -8.84
C ALA A 835 24.70 11.29 -7.35
N ILE A 836 25.63 11.64 -6.48
CA ILE A 836 25.40 11.71 -5.04
C ILE A 836 25.58 13.16 -4.62
N LEU A 837 24.49 13.76 -4.15
CA LEU A 837 24.46 15.14 -3.67
C LEU A 837 24.19 15.15 -2.17
N VAL A 838 25.16 15.60 -1.39
CA VAL A 838 25.01 15.75 0.06
C VAL A 838 24.70 17.20 0.40
N VAL A 839 23.76 17.43 1.33
CA VAL A 839 23.43 18.78 1.83
C VAL A 839 23.42 18.75 3.36
N THR A 840 24.38 19.44 3.99
CA THR A 840 24.53 19.50 5.46
C THR A 840 25.26 20.77 5.91
N ASP A 841 25.14 21.06 7.20
CA ASP A 841 25.85 22.12 7.91
C ASP A 841 26.93 21.57 8.88
N THR A 842 27.34 20.31 8.72
CA THR A 842 28.36 19.65 9.56
C THR A 842 29.22 18.67 8.75
N ASP A 843 30.24 18.06 9.37
CA ASP A 843 30.99 16.93 8.75
C ASP A 843 30.28 15.58 8.98
N ASP A 844 30.63 14.58 8.16
CA ASP A 844 30.08 13.23 8.29
C ASP A 844 30.48 12.59 9.63
N ASP A 845 29.51 12.10 10.39
CA ASP A 845 29.76 11.22 11.53
C ASP A 845 30.56 11.87 12.68
N VAL A 846 30.41 13.19 12.87
CA VAL A 846 31.11 13.99 13.90
C VAL A 846 30.81 13.56 15.35
N LYS A 847 29.71 12.82 15.54
CA LYS A 847 29.21 12.40 16.87
C LYS A 847 29.70 11.00 17.28
N LEU A 848 30.35 10.23 16.39
CA LEU A 848 30.92 8.93 16.74
C LEU A 848 32.40 9.03 17.16
N PRO A 849 32.84 8.31 18.22
CA PRO A 849 34.23 8.33 18.66
C PRO A 849 35.23 7.74 17.65
N TYR A 850 34.78 6.79 16.82
CA TYR A 850 35.61 6.04 15.86
C TYR A 850 34.82 5.71 14.58
N PRO A 851 34.56 6.69 13.71
CA PRO A 851 33.80 6.46 12.49
C PRO A 851 34.58 5.58 11.49
N PRO A 852 33.92 4.75 10.67
CA PRO A 852 34.60 3.99 9.62
C PRO A 852 35.39 4.90 8.65
N PRO A 853 36.51 4.42 8.10
CA PRO A 853 37.30 5.19 7.13
C PRO A 853 36.47 5.57 5.90
N VAL A 854 36.62 6.80 5.40
CA VAL A 854 35.90 7.28 4.20
C VAL A 854 36.17 6.41 2.98
N SER A 855 37.42 5.93 2.85
CA SER A 855 37.81 4.97 1.80
C SER A 855 36.97 3.69 1.76
N SER A 856 36.46 3.21 2.90
CA SER A 856 35.56 2.05 2.94
C SER A 856 34.23 2.34 2.27
N TYR A 857 33.64 3.51 2.55
CA TYR A 857 32.39 3.94 1.89
C TYR A 857 32.61 4.20 0.41
N VAL A 858 33.70 4.89 0.04
CA VAL A 858 34.02 5.17 -1.36
C VAL A 858 34.22 3.89 -2.18
N ASN A 859 34.91 2.89 -1.63
CA ASN A 859 35.06 1.60 -2.31
C ASN A 859 33.71 0.89 -2.52
N GLN A 860 32.80 0.99 -1.56
CA GLN A 860 31.43 0.45 -1.70
C GLN A 860 30.64 1.23 -2.76
N LEU A 861 30.72 2.55 -2.79
CA LEU A 861 30.09 3.37 -3.83
C LEU A 861 30.64 3.06 -5.23
N ILE A 862 31.96 2.90 -5.37
CA ILE A 862 32.59 2.48 -6.63
C ILE A 862 32.11 1.08 -7.05
N ALA A 863 31.94 0.17 -6.09
CA ALA A 863 31.44 -1.18 -6.36
C ALA A 863 29.99 -1.19 -6.88
N VAL A 864 29.13 -0.23 -6.50
CA VAL A 864 27.76 -0.16 -7.03
C VAL A 864 27.71 0.15 -8.54
N LYS A 865 28.80 0.68 -9.11
CA LYS A 865 28.99 0.85 -10.57
C LYS A 865 30.06 -0.09 -11.12
N HIS A 866 30.22 -1.27 -10.51
CA HIS A 866 31.14 -2.32 -10.96
C HIS A 866 32.59 -1.84 -11.12
N GLY A 867 33.05 -0.90 -10.27
CA GLY A 867 34.39 -0.33 -10.38
C GLY A 867 34.51 0.94 -11.23
N ALA A 868 33.45 1.33 -11.94
CA ALA A 868 33.45 2.46 -12.88
C ALA A 868 33.34 3.80 -12.15
N LYS A 869 34.46 4.27 -11.60
CA LYS A 869 34.55 5.56 -10.88
C LYS A 869 34.11 6.75 -11.74
N ASP A 870 34.34 6.72 -13.06
CA ASP A 870 33.95 7.77 -13.99
C ASP A 870 32.43 7.90 -14.20
N LEU A 871 31.65 6.89 -13.78
CA LEU A 871 30.18 6.93 -13.76
C LEU A 871 29.62 7.54 -12.47
N ILE A 872 30.46 7.80 -11.47
CA ILE A 872 30.05 8.37 -10.19
C ILE A 872 30.45 9.83 -10.15
N SER A 873 29.49 10.69 -9.85
CA SER A 873 29.71 12.11 -9.58
C SER A 873 29.29 12.40 -8.16
N PHE A 874 30.21 12.96 -7.39
CA PHE A 874 29.98 13.33 -6.00
C PHE A 874 30.03 14.83 -5.85
N ALA A 875 29.01 15.40 -5.22
CA ALA A 875 29.00 16.80 -4.82
C ALA A 875 28.46 16.92 -3.39
N ALA A 876 28.97 17.86 -2.63
CA ALA A 876 28.46 18.14 -1.29
C ALA A 876 28.41 19.64 -1.01
N LEU A 877 27.27 20.12 -0.52
CA LEU A 877 27.10 21.45 0.05
C LEU A 877 27.34 21.32 1.55
N VAL A 878 28.50 21.78 2.01
CA VAL A 878 29.02 21.60 3.37
C VAL A 878 29.72 22.89 3.84
N PRO A 879 29.89 23.14 5.15
CA PRO A 879 30.63 24.32 5.60
C PRO A 879 32.09 24.30 5.16
N LEU A 880 32.50 25.24 4.31
CA LEU A 880 33.91 25.42 3.92
C LEU A 880 34.58 26.61 4.63
N GLN A 881 33.81 27.34 5.43
CA GLN A 881 34.29 28.39 6.31
C GLN A 881 33.42 28.44 7.58
N PRO A 882 33.89 29.07 8.68
CA PRO A 882 33.07 29.27 9.87
C PRO A 882 31.90 30.23 9.58
N CYS A 883 30.67 29.85 9.93
CA CYS A 883 29.50 30.72 9.84
C CYS A 883 28.44 30.35 10.88
N SER A 884 27.43 31.21 11.09
CA SER A 884 26.34 30.95 12.04
C SER A 884 25.39 29.82 11.60
N ALA A 885 25.43 29.46 10.32
CA ALA A 885 24.64 28.38 9.76
C ALA A 885 25.36 27.02 9.83
N ALA A 886 26.60 26.95 10.32
CA ALA A 886 27.38 25.72 10.45
C ALA A 886 27.32 25.18 11.89
N GLU A 887 26.97 23.90 12.04
CA GLU A 887 27.10 23.17 13.31
C GLU A 887 28.57 22.79 13.59
N SER A 888 29.32 22.38 12.55
CA SER A 888 30.74 22.08 12.69
C SER A 888 31.57 22.46 11.45
N TYR A 889 32.85 22.81 11.70
CA TYR A 889 33.87 23.11 10.69
C TYR A 889 35.25 22.80 11.29
N PRO A 890 36.24 22.28 10.52
CA PRO A 890 36.19 21.91 9.09
C PRO A 890 35.47 20.58 8.81
N THR A 891 35.23 20.28 7.53
CA THR A 891 34.59 19.03 7.04
C THR A 891 35.57 18.07 6.36
N PRO A 892 36.55 17.49 7.09
CA PRO A 892 37.61 16.68 6.52
C PRO A 892 37.11 15.40 5.84
N ARG A 893 36.03 14.77 6.32
CA ARG A 893 35.56 13.49 5.75
C ARG A 893 34.91 13.69 4.39
N PHE A 894 34.14 14.76 4.20
CA PHE A 894 33.66 15.13 2.87
C PHE A 894 34.78 15.58 1.93
N THR A 895 35.83 16.20 2.47
CA THR A 895 37.04 16.54 1.69
C THR A 895 37.73 15.28 1.16
N GLU A 896 37.90 14.27 2.01
CA GLU A 896 38.46 12.97 1.60
C GLU A 896 37.55 12.27 0.57
N ALA A 897 36.22 12.25 0.79
CA ALA A 897 35.27 11.64 -0.15
C ALA A 897 35.33 12.30 -1.53
N ALA A 898 35.34 13.63 -1.58
CA ALA A 898 35.47 14.38 -2.83
C ALA A 898 36.80 14.08 -3.54
N GLN A 899 37.92 13.98 -2.82
CA GLN A 899 39.21 13.61 -3.43
C GLN A 899 39.20 12.19 -4.00
N LEU A 900 38.65 11.23 -3.25
CA LEU A 900 38.63 9.83 -3.65
C LEU A 900 37.63 9.55 -4.79
N LEU A 901 36.55 10.33 -4.91
CA LEU A 901 35.57 10.21 -6.00
C LEU A 901 35.83 11.17 -7.17
N GLY A 902 36.73 12.15 -7.03
CA GLY A 902 36.88 13.23 -8.02
C GLY A 902 35.70 14.22 -8.03
N GLY A 903 35.06 14.39 -6.87
CA GLY A 903 33.90 15.25 -6.66
C GLY A 903 34.24 16.69 -6.27
N HIS A 904 33.19 17.50 -6.08
CA HIS A 904 33.30 18.92 -5.76
C HIS A 904 32.58 19.28 -4.45
N LEU A 905 33.20 20.16 -3.66
CA LEU A 905 32.58 20.72 -2.46
C LEU A 905 32.15 22.16 -2.72
N TYR A 906 30.98 22.53 -2.20
CA TYR A 906 30.41 23.86 -2.28
C TYR A 906 30.10 24.36 -0.87
N ASP A 907 30.29 25.65 -0.63
CA ASP A 907 30.21 26.22 0.70
C ASP A 907 28.77 26.51 1.13
N SER A 908 28.21 25.67 2.01
CA SER A 908 26.84 25.85 2.53
C SER A 908 26.66 27.13 3.37
N CYS A 909 27.76 27.77 3.79
CA CYS A 909 27.72 29.07 4.47
C CYS A 909 27.39 30.25 3.54
N ASN A 910 27.55 30.11 2.23
CA ASN A 910 27.23 31.17 1.28
C ASN A 910 25.79 31.02 0.73
N LEU A 911 24.82 31.25 1.62
CA LEU A 911 23.38 31.10 1.33
C LEU A 911 22.87 31.97 0.16
N ASN A 912 23.59 33.04 -0.20
CA ASN A 912 23.21 33.94 -1.30
C ASN A 912 23.56 33.39 -2.70
N ASP A 913 24.44 32.39 -2.79
CA ASP A 913 24.89 31.77 -4.05
C ASP A 913 24.40 30.31 -4.21
N PHE A 914 23.47 29.89 -3.34
CA PHE A 914 23.01 28.51 -3.23
C PHE A 914 22.46 27.94 -4.54
N GLY A 915 21.76 28.76 -5.33
CA GLY A 915 21.26 28.38 -6.66
C GLY A 915 22.36 27.98 -7.64
N ASN A 916 23.43 28.78 -7.75
CA ASN A 916 24.57 28.47 -8.62
C ASN A 916 25.35 27.24 -8.13
N MET A 917 25.43 27.03 -6.82
CA MET A 917 26.04 25.83 -6.24
C MET A 917 25.29 24.57 -6.68
N LEU A 918 23.95 24.58 -6.61
CA LEU A 918 23.13 23.47 -7.07
C LEU A 918 23.27 23.22 -8.58
N GLU A 919 23.35 24.28 -9.41
CA GLU A 919 23.56 24.13 -10.86
C GLU A 919 24.93 23.50 -11.18
N ASN A 920 25.98 23.96 -10.50
CA ASN A 920 27.34 23.48 -10.72
C ASN A 920 27.52 22.04 -10.21
N ALA A 921 26.89 21.68 -9.09
CA ALA A 921 26.93 20.34 -8.52
C ALA A 921 26.41 19.26 -9.48
N LEU A 922 25.53 19.62 -10.43
CA LEU A 922 25.00 18.71 -11.45
C LEU A 922 25.68 18.84 -12.83
N GLY A 923 26.71 19.68 -12.98
CA GLY A 923 27.21 20.13 -14.28
C GLY A 923 27.74 19.04 -15.23
N SER A 924 28.31 17.95 -14.70
CA SER A 924 28.91 16.84 -15.46
C SER A 924 27.95 15.68 -15.77
N LEU A 925 26.75 15.69 -15.18
CA LEU A 925 25.84 14.54 -15.17
C LEU A 925 25.16 14.26 -16.51
N LEU A 926 25.14 15.25 -17.39
CA LEU A 926 24.39 15.20 -18.66
C LEU A 926 25.29 14.93 -19.88
N LEU A 927 26.51 14.42 -19.66
CA LEU A 927 27.46 14.08 -20.71
C LEU A 927 27.34 12.58 -21.10
N PRO A 928 27.56 12.22 -22.38
CA PRO A 928 27.58 10.81 -22.80
C PRO A 928 28.55 9.94 -22.00
N LEU A 929 28.34 8.62 -21.99
CA LEU A 929 29.22 7.69 -21.30
C LEU A 929 30.60 7.67 -21.96
N THR A 930 31.65 7.74 -21.14
CA THR A 930 33.05 7.78 -21.57
C THR A 930 33.73 6.43 -21.51
N SER A 931 33.12 5.42 -20.88
CA SER A 931 33.71 4.09 -20.77
C SER A 931 32.65 2.99 -20.79
N PHE A 932 33.02 1.80 -21.26
CA PHE A 932 32.13 0.65 -21.42
C PHE A 932 32.79 -0.62 -20.86
N PRO A 933 32.09 -1.44 -20.05
CA PRO A 933 32.69 -2.57 -19.34
C PRO A 933 32.84 -3.79 -20.22
N LEU A 934 34.04 -4.36 -20.27
CA LEU A 934 34.25 -5.67 -20.89
C LEU A 934 33.68 -6.76 -19.97
N SER A 935 33.07 -7.78 -20.57
CA SER A 935 32.54 -8.95 -19.86
C SER A 935 33.62 -9.83 -19.22
N THR A 936 34.87 -9.75 -19.69
CA THR A 936 36.04 -10.40 -19.07
C THR A 936 37.34 -9.66 -19.39
N GLN A 937 38.42 -9.92 -18.64
CA GLN A 937 39.74 -9.37 -18.97
C GLN A 937 40.25 -9.92 -20.31
N PRO A 938 40.75 -9.04 -21.20
CA PRO A 938 41.29 -9.43 -22.50
C PRO A 938 42.68 -10.06 -22.38
N ARG A 939 42.93 -11.13 -23.14
CA ARG A 939 44.20 -11.86 -23.23
C ARG A 939 45.35 -10.99 -23.72
N ASP A 940 45.04 -10.16 -24.70
CA ASP A 940 45.93 -9.14 -25.21
C ASP A 940 45.12 -7.84 -25.31
N PRO A 941 45.34 -6.88 -24.40
CA PRO A 941 44.68 -5.58 -24.44
C PRO A 941 44.88 -4.81 -25.77
N ASN A 942 45.94 -5.10 -26.53
CA ASN A 942 46.19 -4.47 -27.83
C ASN A 942 45.41 -5.13 -28.97
N ALA A 943 44.83 -6.31 -28.73
CA ALA A 943 44.04 -7.05 -29.70
C ALA A 943 42.54 -6.75 -29.60
N ILE A 944 42.11 -5.88 -28.66
CA ILE A 944 40.72 -5.45 -28.54
C ILE A 944 40.36 -4.62 -29.78
N GLN A 945 39.39 -5.09 -30.54
CA GLN A 945 38.87 -4.36 -31.69
C GLN A 945 37.59 -3.65 -31.28
N VAL A 946 37.66 -2.32 -31.16
CA VAL A 946 36.49 -1.48 -30.88
C VAL A 946 35.91 -0.98 -32.19
N THR A 947 34.60 -1.07 -32.37
CA THR A 947 33.89 -0.41 -33.47
C THR A 947 32.84 0.56 -32.94
N VAL A 948 32.59 1.63 -33.69
CA VAL A 948 31.50 2.59 -33.46
C VAL A 948 30.68 2.69 -34.75
N ASN A 949 29.39 2.39 -34.67
CA ASN A 949 28.48 2.25 -35.81
C ASN A 949 29.05 1.32 -36.90
N GLY A 950 29.67 0.21 -36.47
CA GLY A 950 30.29 -0.78 -37.36
C GLY A 950 31.62 -0.36 -38.01
N SER A 951 32.12 0.85 -37.71
CA SER A 951 33.42 1.32 -38.19
C SER A 951 34.49 1.18 -37.11
N ALA A 952 35.67 0.66 -37.45
CA ALA A 952 36.77 0.49 -36.51
C ALA A 952 37.18 1.83 -35.86
N PHE A 953 37.36 1.82 -34.55
CA PHE A 953 37.75 2.98 -33.75
C PHE A 953 39.03 2.68 -32.96
N SER A 954 40.09 3.46 -33.21
CA SER A 954 41.42 3.24 -32.62
C SER A 954 41.78 4.21 -31.50
N GLY A 955 40.88 5.12 -31.14
CA GLY A 955 41.13 6.17 -30.14
C GLY A 955 40.86 5.76 -28.69
N SER A 956 40.27 4.58 -28.47
CA SER A 956 39.90 4.07 -27.14
C SER A 956 41.11 3.43 -26.46
N THR A 957 41.20 3.56 -25.14
CA THR A 957 42.17 2.84 -24.31
C THR A 957 41.48 1.76 -23.49
N TYR A 958 42.22 0.80 -22.96
CA TYR A 958 41.72 -0.18 -22.00
C TYR A 958 42.24 0.15 -20.61
N ASP A 959 41.34 0.24 -19.62
CA ASP A 959 41.68 0.39 -18.21
C ASP A 959 41.65 -0.98 -17.52
N PRO A 960 42.81 -1.54 -17.14
CA PRO A 960 42.89 -2.86 -16.50
C PRO A 960 42.28 -2.91 -15.10
N SER A 961 42.20 -1.77 -14.40
CA SER A 961 41.73 -1.71 -13.01
C SER A 961 40.22 -1.82 -12.90
N SER A 962 39.49 -1.33 -13.91
CA SER A 962 38.03 -1.37 -13.99
C SER A 962 37.51 -2.34 -15.07
N ASN A 963 38.40 -2.97 -15.85
CA ASN A 963 38.09 -3.83 -17.00
C ASN A 963 37.16 -3.15 -18.02
N ARG A 964 37.48 -1.91 -18.41
CA ARG A 964 36.65 -1.11 -19.33
C ARG A 964 37.45 -0.60 -20.51
N ILE A 965 36.78 -0.42 -21.65
CA ILE A 965 37.28 0.43 -22.73
C ILE A 965 36.89 1.88 -22.43
N VAL A 966 37.81 2.81 -22.56
CA VAL A 966 37.65 4.22 -22.22
C VAL A 966 37.87 5.07 -23.48
N PHE A 967 36.88 5.87 -23.82
CA PHE A 967 36.95 6.86 -24.89
C PHE A 967 37.50 8.18 -24.33
N PRO A 968 38.40 8.86 -25.07
CA PRO A 968 38.89 10.17 -24.66
C PRO A 968 37.74 11.19 -24.74
N THR A 969 37.75 12.18 -23.85
CA THR A 969 36.70 13.22 -23.76
C THR A 969 36.51 14.02 -25.06
N SER A 970 37.52 14.07 -25.93
CA SER A 970 37.47 14.72 -27.25
C SER A 970 36.83 13.87 -28.36
N ALA A 971 36.60 12.57 -28.14
CA ALA A 971 36.06 11.65 -29.14
C ALA A 971 35.09 10.63 -28.53
N VAL A 972 34.25 11.09 -27.60
CA VAL A 972 33.17 10.28 -27.01
C VAL A 972 32.10 10.02 -28.08
N PRO A 973 31.68 8.76 -28.30
CA PRO A 973 30.62 8.45 -29.26
C PRO A 973 29.33 9.22 -28.89
N PRO A 974 28.66 9.86 -29.87
CA PRO A 974 27.42 10.58 -29.60
C PRO A 974 26.26 9.62 -29.27
N PRO A 975 25.22 10.07 -28.55
CA PRO A 975 24.01 9.28 -28.30
C PRO A 975 23.42 8.68 -29.58
N GLY A 976 22.98 7.42 -29.50
CA GLY A 976 22.52 6.60 -30.63
C GLY A 976 23.61 5.83 -31.35
N SER A 977 24.88 5.94 -30.94
CA SER A 977 25.98 5.17 -31.53
C SER A 977 26.00 3.73 -31.01
N HIS A 978 26.14 2.76 -31.91
CA HIS A 978 26.35 1.34 -31.55
C HIS A 978 27.85 1.05 -31.40
N ILE A 979 28.27 0.54 -30.25
CA ILE A 979 29.67 0.30 -29.91
C ILE A 979 29.85 -1.20 -29.72
N THR A 980 30.87 -1.79 -30.34
CA THR A 980 31.23 -3.20 -30.12
C THR A 980 32.68 -3.33 -29.70
N ALA A 981 33.00 -4.37 -28.93
CA ALA A 981 34.35 -4.77 -28.61
C ALA A 981 34.53 -6.28 -28.83
N ASP A 982 35.43 -6.63 -29.74
CA ASP A 982 35.83 -8.00 -30.06
C ASP A 982 37.21 -8.31 -29.47
N TYR A 983 37.32 -9.39 -28.68
CA TYR A 983 38.58 -9.79 -28.06
C TYR A 983 38.57 -11.27 -27.62
N GLN A 984 39.73 -11.77 -27.18
CA GLN A 984 39.84 -13.09 -26.54
C GLN A 984 39.99 -12.92 -25.03
N ALA A 985 39.33 -13.76 -24.24
CA ALA A 985 39.50 -13.77 -22.78
C ALA A 985 40.93 -14.19 -22.37
N ALA A 986 41.52 -13.50 -21.39
CA ALA A 986 42.83 -13.83 -20.84
C ALA A 986 42.84 -15.22 -20.16
N CYS A 987 43.99 -15.91 -20.21
CA CYS A 987 44.24 -17.05 -19.33
C CYS A 987 44.22 -16.51 -17.89
N ARG A 988 43.37 -17.07 -17.03
CA ARG A 988 43.43 -16.80 -15.58
C ARG A 988 44.48 -17.67 -14.92
#